data_AF-A0A356J581-F1
#
_entry.id   AF-A0A356J581-F1
#
_cell.length_a   1.000
_cell.length_b   1.000
_cell.length_c   1.000
_cell.angle_alpha   90.00
_cell.angle_beta   90.00
_cell.angle_gamma   90.00
#
_symmetry.space_group_name_H-M   'P 1'
#
loop_
_entity.id
_entity.type
_entity.pdbx_description
1 polymer ?
#
loop_
_entity_poly.entity_id
_entity_poly.type
_entity_poly.pdbx_seq_one_letter_code
_entity_poly.pdbx_strand_id
1 'polypeptide(L)'
;MKTRVLRSVFLAAAATAGFFLSARAAEKTVASGETLDFDGTTLKQDEYKAWAGADTTIVVQDGGMVTVTQGLVNWSPASGTFACNFRLEGENAKLVLKNWYAYKVLTGKISGNGIVECQSGGNQAPWTETAHTTISGDLSAFTGSLVLGDMQVAISNQASAVKLARVTGLQGSDKKGAGLDLGAGVKVEVAQLDGQIWVRGADGTTVLAVSNSTDQSQIIALGNAGFRASDENTPFPRLTVTNQTEIALAGGHFGIVEGVAGAAVRVDGTTHVYKPASNLKFAVADGGTLEFGNAAAVLAVNPALWLDASKAETLKPFVKGDKTAAEVDGHTVVRRWNDCRATQQETYGLNPYPKTASGADQISCFPYVLADACNGLSSVSFGDASQKDAARHLPFNKKVDVRWAVMVYSAQNKLTADGNLYVGGYCPDKDMHGAAGKCPAAFEGTEESEWSAEPVAYASSTEPKKHPNYYFSRGWNKNNILQVGDVPVWLDGARIANPASTGLSGGYQILTIDSRQTENANAGVPVRALGTKTDDGYNCGGQVYGEILLFSDDITSVQRLAVEAYLAAKWRVPGYDLAVGNVTVEEGGAFSAPESLFPNGIGLNRSLTFTADGIGAVSDPLQLGDAEADAYLGGTIIVNFPTAKPKAGAYRIISAKKINRLDPSKWTLRTTELNGRKAKLVWEKNAAG
;
A
#
# COMPACT_ATOMS: atom_id res chain seq x y z
N MET A 1 -109.15 10.65 -15.78
CA MET A 1 -109.00 9.23 -16.20
C MET A 1 -107.62 8.76 -15.78
N LYS A 2 -107.56 7.97 -14.70
CA LYS A 2 -107.16 6.54 -14.69
C LYS A 2 -105.65 6.32 -14.85
N THR A 3 -104.91 6.19 -13.74
CA THR A 3 -104.35 4.94 -13.15
C THR A 3 -102.95 4.63 -13.73
N ARG A 4 -101.81 4.89 -13.07
CA ARG A 4 -101.16 4.28 -11.87
C ARG A 4 -100.73 2.82 -12.08
N VAL A 5 -99.53 2.48 -11.55
CA VAL A 5 -98.97 1.15 -11.14
C VAL A 5 -98.04 0.47 -12.18
N LEU A 6 -96.79 0.03 -11.92
CA LEU A 6 -95.90 -0.02 -10.74
C LEU A 6 -94.47 -0.54 -11.12
N ARG A 7 -93.47 -0.13 -10.32
CA ARG A 7 -92.24 -0.84 -9.79
C ARG A 7 -91.25 -1.50 -10.77
N SER A 8 -89.92 -1.34 -10.60
CA SER A 8 -89.12 -1.68 -9.40
C SER A 8 -87.79 -0.87 -9.37
N VAL A 9 -87.49 -0.11 -8.31
CA VAL A 9 -86.51 -0.39 -7.24
C VAL A 9 -85.06 -0.65 -7.72
N PHE A 10 -84.18 0.33 -7.54
CA PHE A 10 -82.95 0.25 -6.71
C PHE A 10 -82.51 1.67 -6.31
N LEU A 11 -82.18 1.83 -5.04
CA LEU A 11 -81.83 3.08 -4.38
C LEU A 11 -80.31 3.10 -4.10
N ALA A 12 -79.71 4.27 -4.33
CA ALA A 12 -78.60 4.91 -3.62
C ALA A 12 -77.21 4.24 -3.55
N ALA A 13 -76.21 4.95 -4.10
CA ALA A 13 -75.12 5.51 -3.31
C ALA A 13 -74.45 6.66 -4.10
N ALA A 14 -74.48 7.86 -3.54
CA ALA A 14 -73.77 9.02 -4.09
C ALA A 14 -72.26 8.86 -3.87
N ALA A 15 -71.49 8.88 -4.95
CA ALA A 15 -70.04 8.91 -4.87
C ALA A 15 -69.56 10.34 -4.50
N THR A 16 -69.21 10.53 -3.24
CA THR A 16 -68.32 11.62 -2.82
C THR A 16 -66.93 11.36 -3.39
N ALA A 17 -66.58 12.07 -4.47
CA ALA A 17 -65.21 12.13 -4.96
C ALA A 17 -64.38 12.93 -3.95
N GLY A 18 -63.65 12.22 -3.08
CA GLY A 18 -62.62 12.80 -2.25
C GLY A 18 -61.45 13.24 -3.13
N PHE A 19 -61.30 14.55 -3.31
CA PHE A 19 -60.03 15.13 -3.76
C PHE A 19 -58.99 14.83 -2.68
N PHE A 20 -58.13 13.84 -2.92
CA PHE A 20 -56.85 13.76 -2.24
C PHE A 20 -55.99 14.93 -2.74
N LEU A 21 -56.06 16.09 -2.07
CA LEU A 21 -54.95 17.04 -2.12
C LEU A 21 -53.77 16.38 -1.41
N SER A 22 -52.82 15.82 -2.17
CA SER A 22 -51.48 15.61 -1.62
C SER A 22 -50.93 16.99 -1.28
N ALA A 23 -50.71 17.29 0.00
CA ALA A 23 -49.98 18.47 0.42
C ALA A 23 -48.62 18.45 -0.30
N ARG A 24 -48.38 19.39 -1.23
CA ARG A 24 -47.05 19.54 -1.84
C ARG A 24 -46.10 19.94 -0.72
N ALA A 25 -44.99 19.22 -0.59
CA ALA A 25 -43.85 19.65 0.21
C ALA A 25 -43.50 21.09 -0.17
N ALA A 26 -43.33 21.96 0.83
CA ALA A 26 -42.92 23.33 0.56
C ALA A 26 -41.46 23.31 0.06
N GLU A 27 -41.23 23.79 -1.17
CA GLU A 27 -39.90 23.90 -1.77
C GLU A 27 -39.36 25.33 -1.65
N LYS A 28 -38.08 25.47 -1.29
CA LYS A 28 -37.33 26.73 -1.30
C LYS A 28 -36.06 26.55 -2.13
N THR A 29 -35.87 27.39 -3.14
CA THR A 29 -34.64 27.38 -3.95
C THR A 29 -33.63 28.38 -3.41
N VAL A 30 -32.36 27.97 -3.39
CA VAL A 30 -31.18 28.81 -3.14
C VAL A 30 -30.34 28.79 -4.42
N ALA A 31 -30.26 29.93 -5.10
CA ALA A 31 -29.63 30.03 -6.42
C ALA A 31 -28.10 30.15 -6.33
N SER A 32 -27.43 30.06 -7.47
CA SER A 32 -25.98 30.28 -7.58
C SER A 32 -25.56 31.63 -6.98
N GLY A 33 -24.59 31.62 -6.08
CA GLY A 33 -24.09 32.83 -5.40
C GLY A 33 -24.98 33.32 -4.25
N GLU A 34 -26.11 32.67 -3.99
CA GLU A 34 -26.94 32.94 -2.82
C GLU A 34 -26.52 32.07 -1.64
N THR A 35 -26.64 32.64 -0.43
CA THR A 35 -26.46 31.93 0.83
C THR A 35 -27.74 32.03 1.66
N LEU A 36 -28.22 30.90 2.15
CA LEU A 36 -29.30 30.81 3.13
C LEU A 36 -28.75 30.36 4.48
N ASP A 37 -28.75 31.26 5.46
CA ASP A 37 -28.18 30.99 6.78
C ASP A 37 -29.27 30.69 7.83
N PHE A 38 -29.28 29.46 8.33
CA PHE A 38 -29.99 29.03 9.53
C PHE A 38 -29.09 29.25 10.76
N ASP A 39 -28.91 30.51 11.13
CA ASP A 39 -28.14 30.95 12.31
C ASP A 39 -29.01 31.49 13.46
N GLY A 40 -30.32 31.67 13.22
CA GLY A 40 -31.27 32.24 14.17
C GLY A 40 -31.25 33.78 14.27
N THR A 41 -30.41 34.47 13.50
CA THR A 41 -30.30 35.93 13.46
C THR A 41 -30.63 36.52 12.10
N THR A 42 -30.37 35.77 11.03
CA THR A 42 -30.50 36.22 9.63
C THR A 42 -31.91 35.98 9.09
N LEU A 43 -32.57 34.90 9.51
CA LEU A 43 -33.97 34.60 9.19
C LEU A 43 -34.91 35.05 10.30
N LYS A 44 -36.08 35.59 9.94
CA LYS A 44 -37.15 35.83 10.92
C LYS A 44 -37.64 34.50 11.50
N GLN A 45 -38.14 34.51 12.73
CA GLN A 45 -38.57 33.28 13.43
C GLN A 45 -39.55 32.43 12.65
N ASP A 46 -40.52 33.07 12.01
CA ASP A 46 -41.57 32.39 11.27
C ASP A 46 -41.03 31.81 9.96
N GLU A 47 -40.09 32.49 9.31
CA GLU A 47 -39.40 31.99 8.11
C GLU A 47 -38.50 30.79 8.47
N TYR A 48 -37.77 30.86 9.58
CA TYR A 48 -36.99 29.74 10.09
C TYR A 48 -37.89 28.50 10.31
N LYS A 49 -39.00 28.65 11.04
CA LYS A 49 -39.93 27.55 11.33
C LYS A 49 -40.61 27.00 10.07
N ALA A 50 -40.87 27.85 9.08
CA ALA A 50 -41.50 27.45 7.83
C ALA A 50 -40.60 26.52 6.98
N TRP A 51 -39.27 26.65 7.09
CA TRP A 51 -38.31 25.93 6.25
C TRP A 51 -37.45 24.91 7.01
N ALA A 52 -37.48 24.90 8.35
CA ALA A 52 -36.79 23.91 9.18
C ALA A 52 -37.74 22.78 9.63
N GLY A 53 -38.39 22.12 8.67
CA GLY A 53 -39.35 21.03 8.92
C GLY A 53 -39.16 19.79 8.04
N ALA A 54 -39.56 18.62 8.53
CA ALA A 54 -39.39 17.33 7.84
C ALA A 54 -40.12 17.25 6.48
N ASP A 55 -41.19 18.01 6.29
CA ASP A 55 -41.98 18.05 5.04
C ASP A 55 -41.50 19.13 4.05
N THR A 56 -40.42 19.83 4.38
CA THR A 56 -39.86 20.90 3.54
C THR A 56 -38.68 20.38 2.73
N THR A 57 -38.48 20.93 1.53
CA THR A 57 -37.32 20.64 0.69
C THR A 57 -36.60 21.93 0.32
N ILE A 58 -35.31 22.01 0.66
CA ILE A 58 -34.44 23.09 0.23
C ILE A 58 -33.64 22.60 -0.99
N VAL A 59 -33.86 23.25 -2.13
CA VAL A 59 -33.17 22.98 -3.39
C VAL A 59 -32.01 23.96 -3.49
N VAL A 60 -30.78 23.45 -3.44
CA VAL A 60 -29.57 24.25 -3.55
C VAL A 60 -29.01 24.05 -4.95
N GLN A 61 -29.02 25.10 -5.77
CA GLN A 61 -28.46 25.06 -7.11
C GLN A 61 -26.93 25.14 -7.08
N ASP A 62 -26.30 24.80 -8.20
CA ASP A 62 -24.84 24.82 -8.34
C ASP A 62 -24.29 26.21 -7.96
N GLY A 63 -23.32 26.24 -7.04
CA GLY A 63 -22.75 27.48 -6.49
C GLY A 63 -23.61 28.19 -5.43
N GLY A 64 -24.79 27.67 -5.10
CA GLY A 64 -25.59 28.11 -3.95
C GLY A 64 -25.15 27.47 -2.64
N MET A 65 -25.48 28.09 -1.51
CA MET A 65 -25.04 27.62 -0.18
C MET A 65 -26.16 27.70 0.86
N VAL A 66 -26.28 26.66 1.68
CA VAL A 66 -27.08 26.68 2.90
C VAL A 66 -26.16 26.44 4.09
N THR A 67 -26.23 27.29 5.12
CA THR A 67 -25.49 27.09 6.37
C THR A 67 -26.45 26.76 7.50
N VAL A 68 -26.18 25.72 8.28
CA VAL A 68 -26.91 25.39 9.50
C VAL A 68 -25.96 25.51 10.69
N THR A 69 -26.10 26.58 11.48
CA THR A 69 -25.16 26.93 12.56
C THR A 69 -25.66 26.50 13.94
N GLN A 70 -24.77 25.99 14.80
CA GLN A 70 -25.06 25.81 16.23
C GLN A 70 -25.17 27.17 16.94
N GLY A 71 -26.32 27.47 17.54
CA GLY A 71 -26.44 28.72 18.32
C GLY A 71 -27.83 29.10 18.84
N LEU A 72 -28.80 28.20 18.89
CA LEU A 72 -30.15 28.57 19.24
C LEU A 72 -30.38 28.54 20.76
N VAL A 73 -30.07 29.63 21.45
CA VAL A 73 -30.63 29.87 22.79
C VAL A 73 -32.06 30.37 22.57
N ASN A 74 -33.05 29.62 23.06
CA ASN A 74 -34.51 29.86 22.97
C ASN A 74 -35.24 29.53 21.65
N TRP A 75 -34.53 29.13 20.58
CA TRP A 75 -35.14 28.83 19.26
C TRP A 75 -34.84 27.40 18.75
N SER A 76 -34.14 26.58 19.54
CA SER A 76 -33.88 25.18 19.26
C SER A 76 -35.08 24.35 19.71
N PRO A 77 -35.52 23.33 18.95
CA PRO A 77 -36.25 22.24 19.59
C PRO A 77 -35.35 21.73 20.72
N ALA A 78 -35.89 21.47 21.90
CA ALA A 78 -35.11 21.01 23.06
C ALA A 78 -34.29 19.71 22.81
N SER A 79 -34.37 19.12 21.60
CA SER A 79 -33.86 17.82 21.18
C SER A 79 -32.58 17.82 20.32
N GLY A 80 -31.99 18.96 19.96
CA GLY A 80 -30.75 18.96 19.17
C GLY A 80 -30.87 18.42 17.73
N THR A 81 -32.08 18.30 17.18
CA THR A 81 -32.34 17.79 15.81
C THR A 81 -32.77 18.91 14.85
N PHE A 82 -32.24 18.90 13.63
CA PHE A 82 -32.67 19.73 12.49
C PHE A 82 -33.27 18.82 11.41
N ALA A 83 -34.57 18.93 11.17
CA ALA A 83 -35.29 18.09 10.22
C ALA A 83 -35.60 18.88 8.93
N CYS A 84 -35.02 18.50 7.80
CA CYS A 84 -35.25 19.12 6.49
C CYS A 84 -34.75 18.22 5.36
N ASN A 85 -35.42 18.23 4.20
CA ASN A 85 -34.92 17.57 3.01
C ASN A 85 -34.04 18.53 2.20
N PHE A 86 -32.92 18.04 1.68
CA PHE A 86 -32.00 18.81 0.84
C PHE A 86 -31.83 18.15 -0.53
N ARG A 87 -31.90 18.98 -1.58
CA ARG A 87 -31.59 18.59 -2.95
C ARG A 87 -30.45 19.47 -3.46
N LEU A 88 -29.25 18.90 -3.57
CA LEU A 88 -28.03 19.59 -3.97
C LEU A 88 -27.78 19.39 -5.47
N GLU A 89 -28.18 20.37 -6.28
CA GLU A 89 -28.17 20.33 -7.75
C GLU A 89 -26.89 20.95 -8.31
N GLY A 90 -25.80 20.18 -8.35
CA GLY A 90 -24.51 20.62 -8.86
C GLY A 90 -23.37 20.35 -7.89
N GLU A 91 -22.15 20.14 -8.41
CA GLU A 91 -20.97 19.78 -7.61
C GLU A 91 -20.54 20.89 -6.65
N ASN A 92 -20.94 22.14 -6.90
CA ASN A 92 -20.65 23.31 -6.06
C ASN A 92 -21.83 23.73 -5.18
N ALA A 93 -22.97 23.01 -5.22
CA ALA A 93 -24.08 23.25 -4.29
C ALA A 93 -23.69 22.79 -2.88
N LYS A 94 -23.80 23.67 -1.87
CA LYS A 94 -23.25 23.42 -0.52
C LYS A 94 -24.31 23.38 0.57
N LEU A 95 -24.22 22.36 1.42
CA LEU A 95 -24.85 22.31 2.75
C LEU A 95 -23.75 22.33 3.81
N VAL A 96 -23.65 23.41 4.58
CA VAL A 96 -22.62 23.62 5.59
C VAL A 96 -23.18 23.38 6.99
N LEU A 97 -22.63 22.40 7.71
CA LEU A 97 -22.92 22.13 9.11
C LEU A 97 -21.87 22.85 9.97
N LYS A 98 -22.26 23.97 10.56
CA LYS A 98 -21.31 24.90 11.20
C LYS A 98 -21.42 24.87 12.71
N ASN A 99 -20.28 24.68 13.39
CA ASN A 99 -20.16 24.72 14.84
C ASN A 99 -20.93 23.64 15.60
N TRP A 100 -21.23 22.47 15.02
CA TRP A 100 -21.99 21.41 15.69
C TRP A 100 -21.12 20.61 16.69
N TYR A 101 -20.89 21.19 17.87
CA TYR A 101 -20.13 20.62 18.98
C TYR A 101 -20.97 19.81 19.99
N ALA A 102 -22.30 19.90 19.98
CA ALA A 102 -23.18 19.42 21.06
C ALA A 102 -24.26 18.43 20.57
N TYR A 103 -23.85 17.22 20.16
CA TYR A 103 -24.74 16.08 19.84
C TYR A 103 -25.94 16.46 18.96
N LYS A 104 -25.66 16.95 17.75
CA LYS A 104 -26.67 17.42 16.80
C LYS A 104 -27.01 16.38 15.77
N VAL A 105 -28.28 16.34 15.38
CA VAL A 105 -28.80 15.40 14.38
C VAL A 105 -29.35 16.20 13.20
N LEU A 106 -28.78 16.00 12.01
CA LEU A 106 -29.42 16.34 10.76
C LEU A 106 -30.31 15.15 10.37
N THR A 107 -31.59 15.40 10.08
CA THR A 107 -32.50 14.36 9.63
C THR A 107 -33.35 14.82 8.44
N GLY A 108 -33.73 13.86 7.60
CA GLY A 108 -34.46 14.08 6.35
C GLY A 108 -33.76 13.39 5.18
N LYS A 109 -34.26 13.64 3.97
CA LYS A 109 -33.66 13.14 2.74
C LYS A 109 -32.59 14.10 2.23
N ILE A 110 -31.39 13.60 1.95
CA ILE A 110 -30.37 14.34 1.21
C ILE A 110 -30.17 13.67 -0.14
N SER A 111 -30.15 14.46 -1.21
CA SER A 111 -30.03 13.96 -2.58
C SER A 111 -29.22 14.89 -3.46
N GLY A 112 -28.71 14.35 -4.58
CA GLY A 112 -27.90 15.09 -5.54
C GLY A 112 -26.40 14.84 -5.41
N ASN A 113 -25.58 15.70 -6.01
CA ASN A 113 -24.13 15.51 -6.17
C ASN A 113 -23.28 16.64 -5.57
N GLY A 114 -23.88 17.56 -4.81
CA GLY A 114 -23.18 18.65 -4.15
C GLY A 114 -22.35 18.24 -2.92
N ILE A 115 -22.07 19.21 -2.06
CA ILE A 115 -21.13 19.07 -0.94
C ILE A 115 -21.88 19.21 0.38
N VAL A 116 -21.69 18.25 1.28
CA VAL A 116 -21.97 18.42 2.71
C VAL A 116 -20.66 18.74 3.41
N GLU A 117 -20.56 19.96 3.96
CA GLU A 117 -19.33 20.51 4.54
C GLU A 117 -19.48 20.70 6.05
N CYS A 118 -18.64 20.03 6.82
CA CYS A 118 -18.58 20.12 8.27
C CYS A 118 -17.54 21.17 8.67
N GLN A 119 -17.98 22.26 9.28
CA GLN A 119 -17.12 23.33 9.78
C GLN A 119 -17.19 23.36 11.30
N SER A 120 -16.29 22.63 11.95
CA SER A 120 -16.39 22.45 13.39
C SER A 120 -16.15 23.73 14.14
N GLY A 121 -15.16 24.54 13.78
CA GLY A 121 -14.68 25.70 14.55
C GLY A 121 -13.83 25.34 15.79
N GLY A 122 -13.45 24.07 15.97
CA GLY A 122 -12.54 23.59 17.02
C GLY A 122 -12.99 22.33 17.77
N ASN A 123 -13.61 21.35 17.10
CA ASN A 123 -14.04 20.11 17.72
C ASN A 123 -12.82 19.27 18.12
N GLN A 124 -12.63 19.12 19.43
CA GLN A 124 -11.52 18.40 20.04
C GLN A 124 -11.96 17.06 20.62
N ALA A 125 -13.14 16.55 20.25
CA ALA A 125 -13.64 15.28 20.75
C ALA A 125 -12.67 14.15 20.38
N PRO A 126 -12.25 13.32 21.34
CA PRO A 126 -11.44 12.16 21.04
C PRO A 126 -12.29 11.12 20.32
N TRP A 127 -11.66 10.32 19.47
CA TRP A 127 -12.24 9.20 18.75
C TRP A 127 -12.71 8.04 19.66
N THR A 128 -12.66 8.20 20.99
CA THR A 128 -13.19 7.27 21.98
C THR A 128 -14.61 7.64 22.38
N GLU A 129 -15.04 8.87 22.06
CA GLU A 129 -16.41 9.34 22.26
C GLU A 129 -17.26 9.02 21.03
N THR A 130 -18.58 9.09 21.19
CA THR A 130 -19.52 8.94 20.07
C THR A 130 -19.53 10.23 19.24
N ALA A 131 -19.80 10.11 17.94
CA ALA A 131 -19.80 11.30 17.08
C ALA A 131 -20.83 12.34 17.55
N HIS A 132 -20.39 13.59 17.69
CA HIS A 132 -21.25 14.71 18.11
C HIS A 132 -22.18 15.20 17.01
N THR A 133 -21.96 14.81 15.76
CA THR A 133 -22.84 15.13 14.64
C THR A 133 -23.36 13.84 14.05
N THR A 134 -24.66 13.72 13.87
CA THR A 134 -25.29 12.60 13.19
C THR A 134 -26.00 13.10 11.95
N ILE A 135 -25.71 12.48 10.80
CA ILE A 135 -26.54 12.59 9.62
C ILE A 135 -27.39 11.32 9.58
N SER A 136 -28.70 11.51 9.70
CA SER A 136 -29.70 10.45 9.73
C SER A 136 -30.76 10.69 8.65
N GLY A 137 -31.45 9.63 8.23
CA GLY A 137 -32.52 9.71 7.23
C GLY A 137 -32.20 8.95 5.95
N ASP A 138 -32.63 9.47 4.80
CA ASP A 138 -32.45 8.84 3.48
C ASP A 138 -31.32 9.51 2.70
N LEU A 139 -30.22 8.79 2.54
CA LEU A 139 -29.05 9.20 1.72
C LEU A 139 -28.93 8.39 0.42
N SER A 140 -29.92 7.58 0.06
CA SER A 140 -29.83 6.66 -1.09
C SER A 140 -29.65 7.35 -2.45
N ALA A 141 -30.11 8.59 -2.56
CA ALA A 141 -30.02 9.41 -3.77
C ALA A 141 -28.92 10.48 -3.69
N PHE A 142 -28.09 10.46 -2.64
CA PHE A 142 -26.91 11.32 -2.54
C PHE A 142 -25.72 10.60 -3.17
N THR A 143 -24.94 11.34 -3.95
CA THR A 143 -23.72 10.86 -4.64
C THR A 143 -22.58 11.87 -4.53
N GLY A 144 -22.78 12.93 -3.74
CA GLY A 144 -21.86 14.06 -3.64
C GLY A 144 -20.69 13.82 -2.70
N SER A 145 -20.09 14.93 -2.26
CA SER A 145 -18.90 14.90 -1.40
C SER A 145 -19.23 15.19 0.06
N LEU A 146 -18.51 14.53 0.97
CA LEU A 146 -18.53 14.81 2.40
C LEU A 146 -17.18 15.37 2.84
N VAL A 147 -17.16 16.64 3.25
CA VAL A 147 -15.97 17.33 3.76
C VAL A 147 -16.09 17.37 5.27
N LEU A 148 -15.32 16.56 5.98
CA LEU A 148 -15.45 16.41 7.44
C LEU A 148 -14.77 17.54 8.23
N GLY A 149 -13.79 18.23 7.62
CA GLY A 149 -12.91 19.13 8.36
C GLY A 149 -12.18 18.37 9.47
N ASP A 150 -12.41 18.75 10.71
CA ASP A 150 -11.96 18.09 11.94
C ASP A 150 -13.12 17.46 12.74
N MET A 151 -14.30 17.30 12.13
CA MET A 151 -15.51 16.76 12.79
C MET A 151 -15.63 15.24 12.72
N GLN A 152 -16.29 14.71 13.74
CA GLN A 152 -16.82 13.36 13.79
C GLN A 152 -18.27 13.34 13.28
N VAL A 153 -18.58 12.50 12.30
CA VAL A 153 -19.93 12.38 11.74
C VAL A 153 -20.40 10.93 11.83
N ALA A 154 -21.50 10.70 12.56
CA ALA A 154 -22.23 9.45 12.51
C ALA A 154 -23.13 9.41 11.28
N ILE A 155 -23.11 8.29 10.56
CA ILE A 155 -24.04 7.99 9.47
C ILE A 155 -24.96 6.88 9.96
N SER A 156 -26.18 7.25 10.33
CA SER A 156 -27.26 6.33 10.70
C SER A 156 -28.32 6.35 9.60
N ASN A 157 -28.06 5.60 8.54
CA ASN A 157 -28.91 5.60 7.35
C ASN A 157 -30.05 4.58 7.49
N GLN A 158 -31.23 4.89 6.94
CA GLN A 158 -32.28 3.88 6.70
C GLN A 158 -32.04 3.04 5.44
N ALA A 159 -31.21 3.54 4.51
CA ALA A 159 -30.83 2.81 3.31
C ALA A 159 -29.65 1.86 3.55
N SER A 160 -29.67 0.72 2.84
CA SER A 160 -28.66 -0.34 2.94
C SER A 160 -27.29 0.04 2.39
N ALA A 161 -27.19 1.13 1.62
CA ALA A 161 -25.93 1.64 1.07
C ALA A 161 -25.99 3.18 0.86
N VAL A 162 -24.87 3.86 1.11
CA VAL A 162 -24.63 5.28 0.81
C VAL A 162 -23.48 5.37 -0.18
N LYS A 163 -23.63 6.17 -1.24
CA LYS A 163 -22.57 6.42 -2.22
C LYS A 163 -22.07 7.85 -2.09
N LEU A 164 -20.76 8.03 -2.03
CA LEU A 164 -20.10 9.32 -1.90
C LEU A 164 -19.06 9.44 -3.01
N ALA A 165 -19.07 10.54 -3.75
CA ALA A 165 -18.04 10.84 -4.74
C ALA A 165 -16.68 11.02 -4.05
N ARG A 166 -16.66 11.75 -2.94
CA ARG A 166 -15.42 12.02 -2.20
C ARG A 166 -15.66 12.17 -0.71
N VAL A 167 -14.72 11.69 0.09
CA VAL A 167 -14.62 12.01 1.52
C VAL A 167 -13.28 12.68 1.77
N THR A 168 -13.31 13.85 2.43
CA THR A 168 -12.09 14.52 2.86
C THR A 168 -12.09 14.78 4.36
N GLY A 169 -10.92 14.69 4.97
CA GLY A 169 -10.76 14.91 6.41
C GLY A 169 -9.31 14.89 6.83
N LEU A 170 -9.00 15.57 7.94
CA LEU A 170 -7.67 15.58 8.52
C LEU A 170 -7.75 15.21 10.01
N GLN A 171 -6.76 14.45 10.48
CA GLN A 171 -6.57 14.26 11.92
C GLN A 171 -5.89 15.50 12.53
N GLY A 172 -6.29 15.80 13.76
CA GLY A 172 -5.58 16.72 14.64
C GLY A 172 -4.53 15.99 15.48
N SER A 173 -4.24 16.53 16.67
CA SER A 173 -3.37 15.86 17.66
C SER A 173 -4.07 14.66 18.35
N ASP A 174 -3.28 13.84 19.06
CA ASP A 174 -3.65 12.65 19.83
C ASP A 174 -5.15 12.32 19.86
N LYS A 175 -5.56 11.44 18.91
CA LYS A 175 -6.88 10.79 18.88
C LYS A 175 -8.06 11.69 18.52
N LYS A 176 -7.85 12.82 17.85
CA LYS A 176 -8.91 13.78 17.49
C LYS A 176 -8.91 14.09 16.00
N GLY A 177 -10.06 14.53 15.50
CA GLY A 177 -10.22 15.03 14.13
C GLY A 177 -11.27 14.26 13.34
N ALA A 178 -11.15 14.35 12.01
CA ALA A 178 -12.13 13.84 11.06
C ALA A 178 -12.49 12.36 11.30
N GLY A 179 -13.78 12.05 11.32
CA GLY A 179 -14.23 10.70 11.61
C GLY A 179 -15.58 10.32 11.04
N LEU A 180 -15.73 9.02 10.75
CA LEU A 180 -16.99 8.40 10.38
C LEU A 180 -17.38 7.35 11.41
N ASP A 181 -18.56 7.50 12.02
CA ASP A 181 -19.17 6.49 12.89
C ASP A 181 -20.33 5.82 12.14
N LEU A 182 -20.14 4.57 11.72
CA LEU A 182 -21.07 3.85 10.86
C LEU A 182 -22.06 3.04 11.70
N GLY A 183 -23.35 3.34 11.57
CA GLY A 183 -24.41 2.58 12.21
C GLY A 183 -24.51 1.14 11.68
N ALA A 184 -25.05 0.22 12.49
CA ALA A 184 -25.20 -1.20 12.16
C ALA A 184 -25.81 -1.43 10.76
N GLY A 185 -25.23 -2.36 9.99
CA GLY A 185 -25.66 -2.72 8.63
C GLY A 185 -25.42 -1.67 7.55
N VAL A 186 -24.87 -0.49 7.89
CA VAL A 186 -24.61 0.57 6.91
C VAL A 186 -23.39 0.23 6.06
N LYS A 187 -23.57 0.29 4.73
CA LYS A 187 -22.48 0.25 3.76
C LYS A 187 -22.25 1.65 3.19
N VAL A 188 -21.00 2.11 3.19
CA VAL A 188 -20.61 3.38 2.59
C VAL A 188 -19.61 3.10 1.47
N GLU A 189 -19.95 3.48 0.25
CA GLU A 189 -19.09 3.41 -0.93
C GLU A 189 -18.53 4.80 -1.21
N VAL A 190 -17.21 4.94 -1.14
CA VAL A 190 -16.49 6.18 -1.38
C VAL A 190 -15.67 6.03 -2.65
N ALA A 191 -15.96 6.84 -3.67
CA ALA A 191 -15.20 6.78 -4.92
C ALA A 191 -13.78 7.33 -4.75
N GLN A 192 -13.58 8.35 -3.90
CA GLN A 192 -12.26 8.88 -3.56
C GLN A 192 -12.15 9.25 -2.06
N LEU A 193 -11.19 8.66 -1.35
CA LEU A 193 -10.76 9.17 -0.05
C LEU A 193 -9.57 10.13 -0.25
N ASP A 194 -9.59 11.26 0.44
CA ASP A 194 -8.46 12.17 0.48
C ASP A 194 -8.23 12.71 1.90
N GLY A 195 -7.15 12.23 2.51
CA GLY A 195 -6.72 12.62 3.85
C GLY A 195 -6.83 11.50 4.88
N GLN A 196 -6.81 11.88 6.15
CA GLN A 196 -6.71 10.95 7.27
C GLN A 196 -7.97 11.02 8.12
N ILE A 197 -8.71 9.91 8.17
CA ILE A 197 -9.94 9.79 8.95
C ILE A 197 -9.85 8.58 9.88
N TRP A 198 -10.55 8.63 11.00
CA TRP A 198 -10.86 7.42 11.73
C TRP A 198 -12.24 6.90 11.34
N VAL A 199 -12.43 5.59 11.44
CA VAL A 199 -13.68 4.93 11.08
C VAL A 199 -14.07 3.98 12.19
N ARG A 200 -15.31 4.10 12.67
CA ARG A 200 -15.91 3.19 13.64
C ARG A 200 -17.09 2.45 13.03
N GLY A 201 -17.23 1.17 13.37
CA GLY A 201 -18.42 0.38 13.11
C GLY A 201 -19.09 -0.07 14.40
N ALA A 202 -20.42 -0.22 14.36
CA ALA A 202 -21.22 -0.57 15.53
C ALA A 202 -21.10 -2.05 15.93
N ASP A 203 -21.05 -2.98 14.97
CA ASP A 203 -21.23 -4.41 15.21
C ASP A 203 -20.49 -5.34 14.21
N GLY A 204 -19.60 -4.81 13.36
CA GLY A 204 -18.86 -5.60 12.37
C GLY A 204 -19.62 -5.87 11.08
N THR A 205 -20.90 -5.51 11.01
CA THR A 205 -21.72 -5.67 9.80
C THR A 205 -21.60 -4.49 8.83
N THR A 206 -20.96 -3.41 9.28
CA THR A 206 -20.74 -2.19 8.51
C THR A 206 -19.54 -2.35 7.59
N VAL A 207 -19.61 -1.75 6.40
CA VAL A 207 -18.49 -1.78 5.45
C VAL A 207 -18.25 -0.40 4.87
N LEU A 208 -17.03 0.10 5.01
CA LEU A 208 -16.53 1.21 4.23
C LEU A 208 -15.76 0.66 3.02
N ALA A 209 -16.34 0.81 1.84
CA ALA A 209 -15.72 0.49 0.57
C ALA A 209 -15.09 1.75 -0.03
N VAL A 210 -13.79 1.74 -0.27
CA VAL A 210 -13.06 2.85 -0.89
C VAL A 210 -12.54 2.40 -2.24
N SER A 211 -12.87 3.15 -3.30
CA SER A 211 -12.36 2.85 -4.64
C SER A 211 -10.96 3.45 -4.79
N ASN A 212 -10.84 4.78 -4.81
CA ASN A 212 -9.56 5.46 -5.00
C ASN A 212 -9.09 6.20 -3.74
N SER A 213 -7.79 6.47 -3.62
CA SER A 213 -7.18 7.17 -2.50
C SER A 213 -5.89 7.89 -2.92
N THR A 214 -5.61 9.05 -2.32
CA THR A 214 -4.31 9.71 -2.50
C THR A 214 -3.23 8.99 -1.70
N ASP A 215 -1.95 9.07 -2.08
CA ASP A 215 -0.84 8.40 -1.36
C ASP A 215 -0.72 8.76 0.14
N GLN A 216 -1.31 9.87 0.56
CA GLN A 216 -1.33 10.34 1.95
C GLN A 216 -2.58 9.87 2.72
N SER A 217 -3.52 9.22 2.03
CA SER A 217 -4.78 8.82 2.64
C SER A 217 -4.57 7.68 3.64
N GLN A 218 -5.27 7.78 4.76
CA GLN A 218 -5.19 6.79 5.82
C GLN A 218 -6.53 6.65 6.53
N ILE A 219 -6.89 5.39 6.82
CA ILE A 219 -7.98 5.07 7.74
C ILE A 219 -7.36 4.57 9.04
N ILE A 220 -7.87 5.09 10.15
CA ILE A 220 -7.62 4.52 11.46
C ILE A 220 -8.88 3.80 11.94
N ALA A 221 -8.82 2.49 11.99
CA ALA A 221 -9.95 1.64 12.30
C ALA A 221 -10.14 1.50 13.81
N LEU A 222 -11.37 1.76 14.24
CA LEU A 222 -11.85 1.68 15.61
C LEU A 222 -13.06 0.75 15.65
N GLY A 223 -13.20 -0.09 16.66
CA GLY A 223 -14.40 -0.92 16.77
C GLY A 223 -14.47 -2.03 15.70
N ASN A 224 -15.63 -2.68 15.64
CA ASN A 224 -15.92 -3.72 14.66
C ASN A 224 -16.36 -3.05 13.36
N ALA A 225 -15.41 -2.71 12.49
CA ALA A 225 -15.67 -2.10 11.19
C ALA A 225 -15.12 -2.97 10.05
N GLY A 226 -15.89 -3.08 8.97
CA GLY A 226 -15.47 -3.70 7.73
C GLY A 226 -14.86 -2.70 6.74
N PHE A 227 -13.84 -3.12 6.02
CA PHE A 227 -13.16 -2.33 4.99
C PHE A 227 -13.02 -3.10 3.70
N ARG A 228 -13.23 -2.41 2.57
CA ARG A 228 -13.00 -2.97 1.24
C ARG A 228 -12.26 -1.97 0.36
N ALA A 229 -11.14 -2.39 -0.22
CA ALA A 229 -10.51 -1.64 -1.31
C ALA A 229 -11.12 -2.13 -2.63
N SER A 230 -11.82 -1.24 -3.35
CA SER A 230 -12.67 -1.65 -4.48
C SER A 230 -12.04 -1.40 -5.85
N ASP A 231 -10.98 -0.60 -5.92
CA ASP A 231 -10.21 -0.39 -7.15
C ASP A 231 -9.16 -1.51 -7.31
N GLU A 232 -9.11 -2.09 -8.51
CA GLU A 232 -8.20 -3.17 -8.89
C GLU A 232 -6.78 -2.68 -9.22
N ASN A 233 -6.63 -1.39 -9.50
CA ASN A 233 -5.37 -0.76 -9.93
C ASN A 233 -4.75 0.10 -8.84
N THR A 234 -5.56 0.59 -7.89
CA THR A 234 -5.13 1.47 -6.80
C THR A 234 -5.31 0.80 -5.43
N PRO A 235 -4.22 0.55 -4.69
CA PRO A 235 -4.31 -0.01 -3.34
C PRO A 235 -4.80 1.06 -2.35
N PHE A 236 -5.51 0.62 -1.31
CA PHE A 236 -5.76 1.47 -0.15
C PHE A 236 -4.43 1.75 0.59
N PRO A 237 -3.95 3.00 0.71
CA PRO A 237 -2.54 3.26 1.03
C PRO A 237 -2.13 2.84 2.45
N ARG A 238 -2.93 3.20 3.47
CA ARG A 238 -2.60 2.91 4.87
C ARG A 238 -3.83 2.68 5.73
N LEU A 239 -3.91 1.51 6.33
CA LEU A 239 -4.88 1.14 7.35
C LEU A 239 -4.17 0.93 8.69
N THR A 240 -4.60 1.65 9.73
CA THR A 240 -4.09 1.49 11.10
C THR A 240 -5.17 0.87 11.97
N VAL A 241 -4.87 -0.29 12.57
CA VAL A 241 -5.77 -1.06 13.42
C VAL A 241 -5.47 -0.77 14.89
N THR A 242 -6.51 -0.45 15.66
CA THR A 242 -6.39 -0.17 17.10
C THR A 242 -6.81 -1.38 17.96
N ASN A 243 -6.37 -1.43 19.24
CA ASN A 243 -6.54 -2.60 20.13
C ASN A 243 -7.92 -2.68 20.80
N GLN A 244 -8.95 -2.02 20.25
CA GLN A 244 -10.26 -2.00 20.90
C GLN A 244 -11.12 -3.23 20.54
N THR A 245 -10.87 -3.89 19.39
CA THR A 245 -11.79 -4.84 18.74
C THR A 245 -11.15 -5.55 17.54
N GLU A 246 -11.89 -6.50 16.91
CA GLU A 246 -11.55 -7.10 15.61
C GLU A 246 -12.11 -6.25 14.44
N ILE A 247 -11.32 -6.04 13.38
CA ILE A 247 -11.79 -5.41 12.14
C ILE A 247 -11.96 -6.45 11.04
N ALA A 248 -12.81 -6.20 10.05
CA ALA A 248 -12.99 -7.07 8.89
C ALA A 248 -12.39 -6.47 7.61
N LEU A 249 -11.66 -7.25 6.84
CA LEU A 249 -11.25 -6.95 5.47
C LEU A 249 -12.12 -7.77 4.53
N ALA A 250 -13.06 -7.09 3.86
CA ALA A 250 -14.03 -7.68 2.95
C ALA A 250 -13.49 -7.82 1.51
N GLY A 251 -12.19 -7.62 1.32
CA GLY A 251 -11.50 -7.79 0.04
C GLY A 251 -10.78 -6.55 -0.48
N GLY A 252 -9.92 -6.77 -1.48
CA GLY A 252 -9.19 -5.73 -2.19
C GLY A 252 -7.71 -5.66 -1.86
N HIS A 253 -7.11 -4.53 -2.23
CA HIS A 253 -5.67 -4.28 -2.16
C HIS A 253 -5.35 -3.28 -1.04
N PHE A 254 -4.52 -3.67 -0.06
CA PHE A 254 -4.12 -2.83 1.06
C PHE A 254 -2.61 -2.67 1.11
N GLY A 255 -2.13 -1.43 0.99
CA GLY A 255 -0.72 -1.06 1.00
C GLY A 255 -0.05 -1.38 2.34
N ILE A 256 -0.21 -0.48 3.30
CA ILE A 256 0.30 -0.65 4.67
C ILE A 256 -0.86 -1.03 5.58
N VAL A 257 -0.73 -2.13 6.30
CA VAL A 257 -1.67 -2.52 7.36
C VAL A 257 -0.88 -2.63 8.65
N GLU A 258 -1.05 -1.67 9.54
CA GLU A 258 -0.29 -1.55 10.78
C GLU A 258 -1.20 -1.47 11.98
N GLY A 259 -0.64 -1.59 13.19
CA GLY A 259 -1.44 -1.42 14.39
C GLY A 259 -0.70 -1.76 15.66
N VAL A 260 -1.45 -1.78 16.74
CA VAL A 260 -0.97 -2.14 18.07
C VAL A 260 -0.88 -3.67 18.21
N ALA A 261 0.05 -4.12 19.05
CA ALA A 261 0.34 -5.55 19.18
C ALA A 261 -0.89 -6.34 19.64
N GLY A 262 -1.20 -7.40 18.91
CA GLY A 262 -2.33 -8.28 19.17
C GLY A 262 -3.66 -7.84 18.56
N ALA A 263 -3.72 -6.71 17.86
CA ALA A 263 -4.92 -6.30 17.13
C ALA A 263 -5.31 -7.36 16.10
N ALA A 264 -6.62 -7.67 16.04
CA ALA A 264 -7.18 -8.73 15.23
C ALA A 264 -7.76 -8.18 13.92
N VAL A 265 -7.44 -8.86 12.82
CA VAL A 265 -7.90 -8.57 11.47
C VAL A 265 -8.54 -9.83 10.91
N ARG A 266 -9.86 -9.82 10.76
CA ARG A 266 -10.62 -10.86 10.09
C ARG A 266 -10.59 -10.62 8.58
N VAL A 267 -10.39 -11.66 7.79
CA VAL A 267 -10.35 -11.62 6.32
C VAL A 267 -11.51 -12.44 5.77
N ASP A 268 -12.54 -11.75 5.27
CA ASP A 268 -13.81 -12.35 4.80
C ASP A 268 -13.95 -12.35 3.27
N GLY A 269 -13.00 -11.74 2.56
CA GLY A 269 -12.96 -11.72 1.10
C GLY A 269 -11.53 -11.83 0.57
N THR A 270 -11.37 -11.91 -0.75
CA THR A 270 -10.05 -11.96 -1.40
C THR A 270 -9.29 -10.66 -1.15
N THR A 271 -8.26 -10.75 -0.31
CA THR A 271 -7.54 -9.62 0.25
C THR A 271 -6.04 -9.77 0.03
N HIS A 272 -5.43 -8.73 -0.53
CA HIS A 272 -4.00 -8.61 -0.74
C HIS A 272 -3.43 -7.56 0.21
N VAL A 273 -2.41 -7.94 0.98
CA VAL A 273 -1.71 -7.02 1.90
C VAL A 273 -0.24 -6.94 1.52
N TYR A 274 0.25 -5.74 1.20
CA TYR A 274 1.62 -5.57 0.67
C TYR A 274 2.66 -5.24 1.73
N LYS A 275 2.25 -4.69 2.89
CA LYS A 275 3.13 -4.39 4.03
C LYS A 275 2.34 -4.54 5.35
N PRO A 276 2.07 -5.77 5.80
CA PRO A 276 1.47 -6.03 7.10
C PRO A 276 2.51 -5.81 8.21
N ALA A 277 2.10 -5.17 9.30
CA ALA A 277 2.90 -5.13 10.51
C ALA A 277 2.91 -6.51 11.18
N SER A 278 4.10 -6.95 11.59
CA SER A 278 4.33 -8.31 12.08
C SER A 278 3.66 -8.63 13.42
N ASN A 279 3.10 -7.62 14.09
CA ASN A 279 2.45 -7.69 15.40
C ASN A 279 0.91 -7.76 15.32
N LEU A 280 0.34 -7.72 14.11
CA LEU A 280 -1.09 -7.96 13.88
C LEU A 280 -1.40 -9.45 13.83
N LYS A 281 -2.64 -9.81 14.17
CA LYS A 281 -3.19 -11.16 14.04
C LYS A 281 -4.18 -11.19 12.88
N PHE A 282 -3.96 -12.09 11.92
CA PHE A 282 -4.88 -12.30 10.81
C PHE A 282 -5.66 -13.60 11.01
N ALA A 283 -6.99 -13.52 10.96
CA ALA A 283 -7.89 -14.66 10.94
C ALA A 283 -8.59 -14.71 9.57
N VAL A 284 -8.31 -15.73 8.77
CA VAL A 284 -8.93 -15.92 7.45
C VAL A 284 -10.19 -16.75 7.64
N ALA A 285 -11.33 -16.14 7.34
CA ALA A 285 -12.64 -16.76 7.46
C ALA A 285 -12.92 -17.79 6.36
N ASP A 286 -13.97 -18.60 6.56
CA ASP A 286 -14.55 -19.41 5.48
C ASP A 286 -14.88 -18.55 4.24
N GLY A 287 -14.41 -18.99 3.07
CA GLY A 287 -14.52 -18.25 1.80
C GLY A 287 -13.58 -17.05 1.66
N GLY A 288 -12.87 -16.67 2.73
CA GLY A 288 -11.86 -15.62 2.72
C GLY A 288 -10.55 -16.08 2.07
N THR A 289 -9.81 -15.15 1.46
CA THR A 289 -8.45 -15.43 0.97
C THR A 289 -7.53 -14.30 1.37
N LEU A 290 -6.44 -14.63 2.07
CA LEU A 290 -5.37 -13.69 2.39
C LEU A 290 -4.14 -14.02 1.55
N GLU A 291 -3.60 -13.03 0.86
CA GLU A 291 -2.30 -13.11 0.22
C GLU A 291 -1.41 -11.95 0.69
N PHE A 292 -0.18 -12.26 1.07
CA PHE A 292 0.84 -11.23 1.28
C PHE A 292 1.51 -10.94 -0.07
N GLY A 293 1.24 -9.74 -0.60
CA GLY A 293 1.50 -9.43 -2.01
C GLY A 293 0.30 -9.76 -2.92
N ASN A 294 0.59 -9.94 -4.20
CA ASN A 294 -0.40 -10.30 -5.21
C ASN A 294 0.30 -10.97 -6.39
N ALA A 295 0.35 -12.29 -6.40
CA ALA A 295 1.10 -13.04 -7.40
C ALA A 295 0.55 -12.86 -8.81
N ALA A 296 -0.76 -12.74 -8.96
CA ALA A 296 -1.37 -12.46 -10.25
C ALA A 296 -0.87 -11.13 -10.82
N ALA A 297 -0.77 -10.08 -9.99
CA ALA A 297 -0.23 -8.79 -10.40
C ALA A 297 1.28 -8.84 -10.73
N VAL A 298 2.08 -9.63 -9.99
CA VAL A 298 3.51 -9.84 -10.31
C VAL A 298 3.67 -10.57 -11.63
N LEU A 299 2.86 -11.60 -11.90
CA LEU A 299 2.94 -12.37 -13.14
C LEU A 299 2.36 -11.62 -14.35
N ALA A 300 1.52 -10.61 -14.12
CA ALA A 300 0.96 -9.78 -15.17
C ALA A 300 1.93 -8.70 -15.68
N VAL A 301 2.99 -8.35 -14.93
CA VAL A 301 3.98 -7.39 -15.40
C VAL A 301 5.03 -8.03 -16.28
N ASN A 302 5.56 -7.25 -17.23
CA ASN A 302 6.62 -7.70 -18.13
C ASN A 302 7.77 -6.67 -18.13
N PRO A 303 8.74 -6.78 -17.20
CA PRO A 303 9.92 -5.93 -17.21
C PRO A 303 10.65 -5.99 -18.56
N ALA A 304 11.23 -4.89 -19.00
CA ALA A 304 12.15 -4.88 -20.15
C ALA A 304 13.45 -5.64 -19.82
N LEU A 305 13.86 -5.62 -18.55
CA LEU A 305 15.00 -6.37 -18.04
C LEU A 305 14.73 -6.81 -16.59
N TRP A 306 14.98 -8.09 -16.29
CA TRP A 306 14.85 -8.67 -14.96
C TRP A 306 16.11 -9.45 -14.58
N LEU A 307 16.94 -8.86 -13.73
CA LEU A 307 18.19 -9.43 -13.24
C LEU A 307 18.02 -9.94 -11.81
N ASP A 308 18.32 -11.21 -11.56
CA ASP A 308 18.15 -11.86 -10.25
C ASP A 308 19.43 -12.59 -9.84
N ALA A 309 20.11 -12.09 -8.81
CA ALA A 309 21.42 -12.61 -8.39
C ALA A 309 21.30 -13.93 -7.62
N SER A 310 20.10 -14.27 -7.13
CA SER A 310 19.86 -15.54 -6.47
C SER A 310 19.82 -16.73 -7.45
N LYS A 311 19.64 -16.47 -8.74
CA LYS A 311 19.71 -17.46 -9.82
C LYS A 311 21.12 -17.55 -10.39
N ALA A 312 21.95 -18.38 -9.77
CA ALA A 312 23.35 -18.56 -10.13
C ALA A 312 23.56 -18.89 -11.63
N GLU A 313 22.62 -19.58 -12.27
CA GLU A 313 22.67 -19.92 -13.68
C GLU A 313 22.64 -18.70 -14.63
N THR A 314 22.13 -17.56 -14.15
CA THR A 314 22.06 -16.30 -14.91
C THR A 314 23.36 -15.50 -14.85
N LEU A 315 24.22 -15.77 -13.87
CA LEU A 315 25.49 -15.10 -13.66
C LEU A 315 26.59 -15.89 -14.39
N LYS A 316 27.11 -15.35 -15.48
CA LYS A 316 28.22 -15.95 -16.22
C LYS A 316 29.54 -15.36 -15.73
N PRO A 317 30.46 -16.19 -15.21
CA PRO A 317 31.71 -15.71 -14.69
C PRO A 317 32.61 -15.20 -15.81
N PHE A 318 33.51 -14.27 -15.49
CA PHE A 318 34.67 -14.05 -16.33
C PHE A 318 35.63 -15.23 -16.19
N VAL A 319 36.11 -15.77 -17.30
CA VAL A 319 36.93 -16.98 -17.32
C VAL A 319 38.28 -16.68 -17.96
N LYS A 320 39.38 -17.07 -17.30
CA LYS A 320 40.74 -16.94 -17.84
C LYS A 320 41.21 -18.27 -18.42
N GLY A 321 41.91 -18.22 -19.57
CA GLY A 321 42.72 -19.33 -20.09
C GLY A 321 42.04 -20.71 -20.02
N ASP A 322 42.50 -21.54 -19.10
CA ASP A 322 42.15 -22.96 -18.89
C ASP A 322 40.72 -23.24 -18.36
N LYS A 323 39.81 -22.28 -18.53
CA LYS A 323 38.40 -22.31 -18.10
C LYS A 323 38.14 -22.07 -16.61
N THR A 324 39.12 -21.56 -15.87
CA THR A 324 38.92 -21.19 -14.45
C THR A 324 38.25 -19.82 -14.32
N ALA A 325 37.22 -19.73 -13.47
CA ALA A 325 36.56 -18.46 -13.16
C ALA A 325 37.55 -17.52 -12.44
N ALA A 326 37.63 -16.27 -12.90
CA ALA A 326 38.45 -15.27 -12.25
C ALA A 326 37.82 -14.84 -10.92
N GLU A 327 38.68 -14.53 -9.96
CA GLU A 327 38.29 -14.03 -8.66
C GLU A 327 38.93 -12.67 -8.38
N VAL A 328 38.21 -11.84 -7.64
CA VAL A 328 38.76 -10.66 -6.98
C VAL A 328 38.30 -10.70 -5.53
N ASP A 329 39.24 -10.52 -4.59
CA ASP A 329 38.98 -10.57 -3.15
C ASP A 329 38.29 -11.86 -2.67
N GLY A 330 38.56 -12.99 -3.34
CA GLY A 330 37.94 -14.29 -3.03
C GLY A 330 36.50 -14.43 -3.55
N HIS A 331 36.05 -13.52 -4.41
CA HIS A 331 34.72 -13.55 -5.01
C HIS A 331 34.78 -13.77 -6.53
N THR A 332 33.89 -14.62 -7.04
CA THR A 332 33.76 -14.88 -8.48
C THR A 332 33.34 -13.61 -9.22
N VAL A 333 34.12 -13.24 -10.23
CA VAL A 333 33.88 -12.09 -11.10
C VAL A 333 32.79 -12.40 -12.12
N VAL A 334 31.84 -11.48 -12.28
CA VAL A 334 30.71 -11.59 -13.21
C VAL A 334 31.05 -10.83 -14.50
N ARG A 335 31.12 -11.57 -15.62
CA ARG A 335 31.25 -10.98 -16.97
C ARG A 335 29.90 -10.58 -17.54
N ARG A 336 28.90 -11.44 -17.33
CA ARG A 336 27.56 -11.29 -17.91
C ARG A 336 26.49 -11.69 -16.91
N TRP A 337 25.39 -10.94 -16.87
CA TRP A 337 24.22 -11.22 -16.05
C TRP A 337 22.99 -11.24 -16.94
N ASN A 338 22.46 -12.45 -17.15
CA ASN A 338 21.32 -12.68 -18.03
C ASN A 338 19.99 -12.32 -17.35
N ASP A 339 19.00 -11.96 -18.18
CA ASP A 339 17.62 -11.92 -17.72
C ASP A 339 17.21 -13.28 -17.14
N CYS A 340 16.45 -13.24 -16.05
CA CYS A 340 16.10 -14.43 -15.28
C CYS A 340 14.94 -15.22 -15.91
N ARG A 341 14.28 -14.66 -16.94
CA ARG A 341 13.19 -15.29 -17.69
C ARG A 341 13.73 -15.96 -18.94
N ALA A 342 13.47 -17.25 -19.09
CA ALA A 342 13.93 -18.01 -20.25
C ALA A 342 13.43 -17.45 -21.60
N THR A 343 12.29 -16.76 -21.61
CA THR A 343 11.66 -16.15 -22.79
C THR A 343 12.28 -14.81 -23.19
N GLN A 344 13.06 -14.17 -22.32
CA GLN A 344 13.73 -12.90 -22.60
C GLN A 344 15.23 -13.14 -22.71
N GLN A 345 15.80 -12.98 -23.91
CA GLN A 345 17.23 -13.16 -24.17
C GLN A 345 17.87 -11.95 -24.86
N GLU A 346 17.07 -10.96 -25.25
CA GLU A 346 17.53 -9.85 -26.07
C GLU A 346 18.26 -8.76 -25.30
N THR A 347 17.98 -8.63 -24.00
CA THR A 347 18.55 -7.61 -23.12
C THR A 347 19.18 -8.27 -21.90
N TYR A 348 20.44 -7.97 -21.63
CA TYR A 348 21.21 -8.51 -20.51
C TYR A 348 22.40 -7.62 -20.17
N GLY A 349 22.98 -7.82 -18.99
CA GLY A 349 24.24 -7.18 -18.59
C GLY A 349 25.46 -7.89 -19.18
N LEU A 350 26.38 -7.18 -19.81
CA LEU A 350 27.62 -7.69 -20.38
C LEU A 350 28.74 -6.66 -20.25
N ASN A 351 29.87 -7.09 -19.70
CA ASN A 351 31.12 -6.35 -19.78
C ASN A 351 32.07 -7.04 -20.79
N PRO A 352 32.24 -6.48 -22.00
CA PRO A 352 33.04 -7.10 -23.05
C PRO A 352 34.52 -6.70 -23.01
N TYR A 353 34.99 -5.90 -22.04
CA TYR A 353 36.35 -5.31 -22.06
C TYR A 353 37.27 -5.93 -21.00
N PRO A 354 37.80 -7.15 -21.23
CA PRO A 354 38.61 -7.82 -20.22
C PRO A 354 40.03 -7.27 -20.09
N LYS A 355 40.45 -6.37 -20.98
CA LYS A 355 41.83 -5.86 -21.04
C LYS A 355 41.87 -4.35 -21.21
N THR A 356 42.88 -3.75 -20.60
CA THR A 356 43.23 -2.34 -20.81
C THR A 356 43.79 -2.12 -22.22
N ALA A 357 43.93 -0.86 -22.63
CA ALA A 357 44.62 -0.49 -23.88
C ALA A 357 46.09 -0.94 -23.94
N SER A 358 46.73 -1.18 -22.79
CA SER A 358 48.09 -1.73 -22.70
C SER A 358 48.13 -3.27 -22.72
N GLY A 359 46.98 -3.94 -22.79
CA GLY A 359 46.85 -5.40 -22.86
C GLY A 359 46.87 -6.12 -21.51
N ALA A 360 46.86 -5.39 -20.39
CA ALA A 360 46.76 -5.95 -19.04
C ALA A 360 45.32 -6.36 -18.72
N ASP A 361 45.11 -7.41 -17.92
CA ASP A 361 43.78 -7.84 -17.49
C ASP A 361 43.09 -6.74 -16.65
N GLN A 362 41.81 -6.48 -16.91
CA GLN A 362 40.99 -5.44 -16.29
C GLN A 362 39.84 -6.01 -15.44
N ILE A 363 40.01 -7.22 -14.91
CA ILE A 363 38.97 -7.92 -14.13
C ILE A 363 38.54 -7.18 -12.84
N SER A 364 39.32 -6.20 -12.38
CA SER A 364 38.99 -5.39 -11.21
C SER A 364 37.82 -4.42 -11.44
N CYS A 365 37.49 -4.08 -12.70
CA CYS A 365 36.37 -3.20 -13.05
C CYS A 365 35.04 -3.95 -13.22
N PHE A 366 35.05 -5.28 -13.10
CA PHE A 366 33.88 -6.13 -13.27
C PHE A 366 33.20 -6.38 -11.92
N PRO A 367 31.87 -6.44 -11.82
CA PRO A 367 31.19 -6.79 -10.58
C PRO A 367 31.50 -8.23 -10.14
N TYR A 368 31.22 -8.57 -8.89
CA TYR A 368 31.46 -9.91 -8.35
C TYR A 368 30.33 -10.40 -7.45
N VAL A 369 30.22 -11.71 -7.29
CA VAL A 369 29.16 -12.35 -6.50
C VAL A 369 29.53 -12.35 -5.02
N LEU A 370 28.62 -11.80 -4.21
CA LEU A 370 28.61 -12.00 -2.76
C LEU A 370 27.70 -13.20 -2.47
N ALA A 371 28.30 -14.36 -2.17
CA ALA A 371 27.54 -15.54 -1.77
C ALA A 371 26.87 -15.31 -0.40
N ASP A 372 25.66 -15.85 -0.22
CA ASP A 372 24.89 -15.79 1.05
C ASP A 372 24.71 -14.38 1.62
N ALA A 373 24.73 -13.36 0.77
CA ALA A 373 24.87 -11.97 1.17
C ALA A 373 23.60 -11.35 1.75
N CYS A 374 22.43 -11.76 1.27
CA CYS A 374 21.14 -11.30 1.76
C CYS A 374 20.30 -12.52 2.13
N ASN A 375 20.29 -12.87 3.41
CA ASN A 375 19.43 -13.93 3.92
C ASN A 375 19.62 -15.28 3.21
N GLY A 376 20.88 -15.64 2.91
CA GLY A 376 21.22 -16.88 2.21
C GLY A 376 21.02 -16.83 0.69
N LEU A 377 20.66 -15.66 0.14
CA LEU A 377 20.65 -15.42 -1.29
C LEU A 377 21.89 -14.63 -1.69
N SER A 378 22.46 -15.00 -2.84
CA SER A 378 23.61 -14.30 -3.41
C SER A 378 23.21 -12.94 -3.95
N SER A 379 24.11 -11.96 -3.89
CA SER A 379 23.94 -10.64 -4.49
C SER A 379 25.16 -10.27 -5.35
N VAL A 380 25.05 -9.22 -6.15
CA VAL A 380 26.15 -8.74 -7.01
C VAL A 380 26.68 -7.41 -6.47
N SER A 381 27.96 -7.40 -6.14
CA SER A 381 28.71 -6.24 -5.67
C SER A 381 29.36 -5.48 -6.81
N PHE A 382 29.24 -4.15 -6.77
CA PHE A 382 29.89 -3.21 -7.68
C PHE A 382 31.11 -2.52 -7.02
N GLY A 383 31.60 -3.09 -5.91
CA GLY A 383 32.84 -2.66 -5.25
C GLY A 383 32.76 -1.27 -4.62
N ASP A 384 33.92 -0.68 -4.34
CA ASP A 384 34.06 0.57 -3.57
C ASP A 384 34.14 1.79 -4.52
N ALA A 385 33.17 2.71 -4.39
CA ALA A 385 33.10 3.92 -5.20
C ALA A 385 34.24 4.92 -4.94
N SER A 386 34.92 4.81 -3.80
CA SER A 386 35.99 5.74 -3.40
C SER A 386 37.35 5.41 -3.98
N GLN A 387 37.50 4.24 -4.59
CA GLN A 387 38.75 3.78 -5.18
C GLN A 387 38.53 3.43 -6.65
N LYS A 388 39.20 4.17 -7.54
CA LYS A 388 39.09 3.99 -8.99
C LYS A 388 39.34 2.53 -9.43
N ASP A 389 40.23 1.83 -8.74
CA ASP A 389 40.60 0.44 -9.05
C ASP A 389 39.67 -0.61 -8.41
N ALA A 390 38.73 -0.18 -7.55
CA ALA A 390 37.73 -1.04 -6.91
C ALA A 390 36.29 -0.73 -7.36
N ALA A 391 36.10 0.38 -8.08
CA ALA A 391 34.85 0.82 -8.67
C ALA A 391 34.50 -0.03 -9.90
N ARG A 392 33.28 -0.57 -9.94
CA ARG A 392 32.87 -1.56 -10.95
C ARG A 392 31.55 -1.16 -11.61
N HIS A 393 31.33 -1.66 -12.80
CA HIS A 393 30.14 -1.39 -13.59
C HIS A 393 29.77 -2.60 -14.45
N LEU A 394 28.50 -2.66 -14.84
CA LEU A 394 27.97 -3.67 -15.75
C LEU A 394 27.16 -2.97 -16.82
N PRO A 395 27.72 -2.78 -18.03
CA PRO A 395 26.95 -2.33 -19.17
C PRO A 395 25.87 -3.35 -19.53
N PHE A 396 24.83 -2.92 -20.20
CA PHE A 396 23.89 -3.79 -20.87
C PHE A 396 24.40 -4.10 -22.28
N ASN A 397 23.77 -5.01 -23.01
CA ASN A 397 24.02 -5.17 -24.45
C ASN A 397 23.21 -4.19 -25.32
N LYS A 398 22.03 -3.73 -24.86
CA LYS A 398 21.21 -2.65 -25.45
C LYS A 398 20.73 -1.65 -24.38
N LYS A 399 20.31 -0.45 -24.79
CA LYS A 399 19.69 0.51 -23.85
C LYS A 399 18.30 0.05 -23.44
N VAL A 400 17.88 0.43 -22.24
CA VAL A 400 16.51 0.26 -21.73
C VAL A 400 15.95 1.65 -21.47
N ASP A 401 14.85 2.01 -22.11
CA ASP A 401 14.15 3.27 -21.81
C ASP A 401 13.27 3.04 -20.58
N VAL A 402 13.81 3.30 -19.39
CA VAL A 402 13.22 2.94 -18.10
C VAL A 402 12.16 3.96 -17.70
N ARG A 403 10.95 3.52 -17.36
CA ARG A 403 9.92 4.30 -16.70
C ARG A 403 9.86 4.01 -15.21
N TRP A 404 9.93 2.72 -14.85
CA TRP A 404 10.00 2.28 -13.46
C TRP A 404 11.23 1.41 -13.22
N ALA A 405 11.87 1.59 -12.08
CA ALA A 405 12.85 0.63 -11.57
C ALA A 405 12.41 0.18 -10.18
N VAL A 406 12.40 -1.13 -9.95
CA VAL A 406 12.13 -1.75 -8.64
C VAL A 406 13.27 -2.70 -8.33
N MET A 407 13.92 -2.56 -7.18
CA MET A 407 15.15 -3.27 -6.88
C MET A 407 15.35 -3.60 -5.40
N VAL A 408 15.99 -4.75 -5.15
CA VAL A 408 16.61 -5.09 -3.87
C VAL A 408 18.02 -4.52 -3.87
N TYR A 409 18.25 -3.55 -3.00
CA TYR A 409 19.42 -2.69 -3.08
C TYR A 409 20.10 -2.54 -1.72
N SER A 410 21.42 -2.52 -1.69
CA SER A 410 22.22 -2.07 -0.55
C SER A 410 23.35 -1.14 -1.00
N ALA A 411 23.68 -0.15 -0.17
CA ALA A 411 24.89 0.66 -0.34
C ALA A 411 26.02 0.04 0.50
N GLN A 412 27.20 -0.18 -0.06
CA GLN A 412 28.32 -0.69 0.73
C GLN A 412 28.73 0.32 1.82
N ASN A 413 28.91 -0.18 3.05
CA ASN A 413 29.05 0.56 4.32
C ASN A 413 30.23 1.55 4.46
N LYS A 414 30.91 1.93 3.37
CA LYS A 414 31.86 3.05 3.39
C LYS A 414 31.19 4.28 2.79
N LEU A 415 30.42 4.96 3.62
CA LEU A 415 29.90 6.30 3.36
C LEU A 415 31.07 7.31 3.36
N THR A 416 31.90 7.29 2.32
CA THR A 416 32.87 8.36 2.08
C THR A 416 32.20 9.52 1.34
N ALA A 417 32.93 10.63 1.23
CA ALA A 417 32.70 11.70 0.27
C ALA A 417 32.26 11.24 -1.15
N ASP A 418 32.58 10.00 -1.53
CA ASP A 418 32.52 9.53 -2.92
C ASP A 418 31.50 8.41 -3.19
N GLY A 419 30.67 8.01 -2.21
CA GLY A 419 29.69 6.93 -2.38
C GLY A 419 28.61 7.27 -3.44
N ASN A 420 28.60 6.58 -4.59
CA ASN A 420 27.86 7.05 -5.76
C ASN A 420 27.22 5.96 -6.66
N LEU A 421 25.87 6.06 -6.82
CA LEU A 421 25.03 5.78 -8.01
C LEU A 421 24.39 4.42 -8.37
N TYR A 422 23.08 4.43 -8.62
CA TYR A 422 22.29 3.23 -8.87
C TYR A 422 22.44 2.72 -10.32
N VAL A 423 21.92 3.50 -11.26
CA VAL A 423 21.69 3.08 -12.63
C VAL A 423 22.00 4.27 -13.54
N GLY A 424 22.67 4.06 -14.68
CA GLY A 424 23.16 5.19 -15.48
C GLY A 424 23.31 4.94 -16.97
N GLY A 425 23.64 6.04 -17.67
CA GLY A 425 24.03 6.07 -19.07
C GLY A 425 25.50 5.71 -19.23
N TYR A 426 25.77 4.78 -20.13
CA TYR A 426 27.10 4.33 -20.53
C TYR A 426 27.19 4.51 -22.04
N CYS A 427 28.31 5.05 -22.53
CA CYS A 427 28.58 5.16 -23.95
C CYS A 427 29.83 4.33 -24.26
N PRO A 428 29.69 3.22 -25.01
CA PRO A 428 30.83 2.37 -25.37
C PRO A 428 31.99 3.12 -26.04
N ASP A 429 31.70 4.24 -26.71
CA ASP A 429 32.68 5.04 -27.45
C ASP A 429 33.40 6.10 -26.60
N LYS A 430 32.92 6.37 -25.39
CA LYS A 430 33.42 7.45 -24.52
C LYS A 430 33.89 6.98 -23.14
N ASP A 431 33.99 5.67 -22.94
CA ASP A 431 34.61 5.07 -21.77
C ASP A 431 35.99 5.70 -21.50
N MET A 432 36.37 5.91 -20.24
CA MET A 432 37.71 6.41 -19.89
C MET A 432 38.83 5.51 -20.39
N HIS A 433 38.51 4.23 -20.58
CA HIS A 433 39.41 3.21 -21.10
C HIS A 433 39.45 3.26 -22.64
N GLY A 434 38.61 4.12 -23.24
CA GLY A 434 38.57 4.49 -24.64
C GLY A 434 37.37 3.89 -25.38
N ALA A 435 37.12 4.38 -26.59
CA ALA A 435 36.11 3.78 -27.47
C ALA A 435 36.33 2.28 -27.64
N ALA A 436 35.24 1.53 -27.85
CA ALA A 436 35.28 0.15 -28.35
C ALA A 436 36.25 0.07 -29.56
N GLY A 437 37.48 -0.38 -29.32
CA GLY A 437 38.58 -0.29 -30.28
C GLY A 437 39.93 0.14 -29.69
N LYS A 438 39.97 0.86 -28.56
CA LYS A 438 41.21 1.13 -27.78
C LYS A 438 41.48 0.07 -26.72
N CYS A 439 40.44 -0.46 -26.08
CA CYS A 439 40.51 -1.68 -25.28
C CYS A 439 40.08 -2.88 -26.12
N PRO A 440 40.78 -4.04 -26.03
CA PRO A 440 40.36 -5.25 -26.71
C PRO A 440 39.01 -5.73 -26.16
N ALA A 441 37.96 -5.67 -26.99
CA ALA A 441 36.69 -6.31 -26.68
C ALA A 441 36.80 -7.82 -26.91
N ALA A 442 36.18 -8.61 -26.03
CA ALA A 442 36.08 -10.05 -26.14
C ALA A 442 34.60 -10.45 -26.05
N PHE A 443 34.03 -10.75 -27.21
CA PHE A 443 32.67 -11.26 -27.36
C PHE A 443 32.68 -12.79 -27.52
N GLU A 444 31.64 -13.44 -27.03
CA GLU A 444 31.43 -14.87 -27.14
C GLU A 444 30.16 -15.13 -27.96
N GLY A 445 30.22 -16.08 -28.91
CA GLY A 445 29.06 -16.44 -29.73
C GLY A 445 28.50 -15.27 -30.53
N THR A 446 27.22 -14.93 -30.29
CA THR A 446 26.48 -13.88 -31.02
C THR A 446 26.57 -12.49 -30.36
N GLU A 447 27.27 -12.36 -29.23
CA GLU A 447 27.26 -11.14 -28.41
C GLU A 447 27.73 -9.89 -29.16
N GLU A 448 28.69 -10.01 -30.07
CA GLU A 448 29.20 -8.88 -30.87
C GLU A 448 28.11 -8.27 -31.75
N SER A 449 27.28 -9.12 -32.37
CA SER A 449 26.18 -8.68 -33.24
C SER A 449 24.98 -8.14 -32.47
N GLU A 450 24.84 -8.54 -31.20
CA GLU A 450 23.76 -8.10 -30.31
C GLU A 450 24.12 -6.81 -29.54
N TRP A 451 25.40 -6.45 -29.53
CA TRP A 451 25.92 -5.27 -28.83
C TRP A 451 25.58 -4.00 -29.59
N SER A 452 24.79 -3.13 -28.94
CA SER A 452 24.46 -1.81 -29.48
C SER A 452 25.55 -0.78 -29.13
N ALA A 453 26.05 -0.08 -30.15
CA ALA A 453 26.91 1.09 -30.01
C ALA A 453 26.12 2.39 -29.72
N GLU A 454 24.79 2.32 -29.59
CA GLU A 454 23.98 3.51 -29.35
C GLU A 454 24.41 4.23 -28.05
N PRO A 455 24.82 5.51 -28.14
CA PRO A 455 25.17 6.28 -26.97
C PRO A 455 23.91 6.70 -26.21
N VAL A 456 23.95 6.63 -24.88
CA VAL A 456 22.95 7.26 -24.02
C VAL A 456 23.44 8.66 -23.66
N ALA A 457 22.99 9.68 -24.39
CA ALA A 457 23.53 11.04 -24.28
C ALA A 457 23.37 11.64 -22.87
N TYR A 458 24.47 12.02 -22.22
CA TYR A 458 24.50 12.89 -21.04
C TYR A 458 24.63 14.37 -21.45
N ALA A 459 23.79 15.27 -20.91
CA ALA A 459 23.95 16.71 -21.15
C ALA A 459 25.15 17.29 -20.39
N SER A 460 25.81 18.29 -20.99
CA SER A 460 26.92 19.01 -20.38
C SER A 460 26.52 19.71 -19.07
N SER A 461 27.51 19.93 -18.21
CA SER A 461 27.45 20.47 -16.84
C SER A 461 26.77 21.84 -16.63
N THR A 462 26.18 22.43 -17.67
CA THR A 462 25.59 23.77 -17.66
C THR A 462 24.11 23.78 -17.27
N GLU A 463 23.35 22.68 -17.39
CA GLU A 463 21.97 22.54 -16.85
C GLU A 463 21.67 21.17 -16.18
N PRO A 464 22.46 20.76 -15.17
CA PRO A 464 22.41 19.40 -14.60
C PRO A 464 21.16 19.05 -13.78
N LYS A 465 20.22 19.99 -13.56
CA LYS A 465 18.99 19.72 -12.79
C LYS A 465 17.77 19.40 -13.67
N LYS A 466 17.89 19.50 -15.00
CA LYS A 466 16.77 19.30 -15.94
C LYS A 466 16.93 18.07 -16.84
N HIS A 467 18.02 17.32 -16.72
CA HIS A 467 18.25 16.16 -17.61
C HIS A 467 17.71 14.85 -17.00
N PRO A 468 16.95 14.04 -17.75
CA PRO A 468 16.36 12.78 -17.28
C PRO A 468 17.39 11.79 -16.71
N ASN A 469 18.63 11.82 -17.20
CA ASN A 469 19.68 10.89 -16.76
C ASN A 469 20.13 11.08 -15.30
N TYR A 470 19.71 12.15 -14.61
CA TYR A 470 19.96 12.30 -13.17
C TYR A 470 18.93 11.58 -12.30
N TYR A 471 17.85 11.04 -12.87
CA TYR A 471 16.75 10.45 -12.09
C TYR A 471 17.12 9.16 -11.37
N PHE A 472 18.22 8.51 -11.79
CA PHE A 472 18.78 7.33 -11.16
C PHE A 472 20.13 7.58 -10.47
N SER A 473 20.45 8.86 -10.23
CA SER A 473 21.72 9.30 -9.65
C SER A 473 21.64 9.70 -8.18
N ARG A 474 22.73 9.51 -7.44
CA ARG A 474 22.98 10.03 -6.08
C ARG A 474 23.79 11.32 -6.12
N GLY A 475 23.67 12.13 -5.07
CA GLY A 475 24.49 13.32 -4.90
C GLY A 475 25.91 12.99 -4.45
N TRP A 476 26.91 13.66 -5.04
CA TRP A 476 28.30 13.60 -4.58
C TRP A 476 28.37 14.05 -3.11
N ASN A 477 28.99 13.25 -2.24
CA ASN A 477 29.18 13.51 -0.81
C ASN A 477 27.92 13.49 0.07
N LYS A 478 26.81 12.88 -0.38
CA LYS A 478 25.58 12.81 0.42
C LYS A 478 25.05 11.39 0.49
N ASN A 479 24.70 10.95 1.69
CA ASN A 479 23.86 9.77 1.86
C ASN A 479 22.40 10.16 1.54
N ASN A 480 22.10 10.45 0.27
CA ASN A 480 20.73 10.67 -0.21
C ASN A 480 20.28 9.53 -1.12
N ILE A 481 18.96 9.38 -1.32
CA ILE A 481 18.39 8.38 -2.21
C ILE A 481 18.49 8.82 -3.67
N LEU A 482 18.23 10.09 -4.00
CA LEU A 482 18.46 10.60 -5.35
C LEU A 482 19.12 11.98 -5.31
N GLN A 483 19.74 12.41 -6.40
CA GLN A 483 20.25 13.77 -6.55
C GLN A 483 19.11 14.79 -6.74
N VAL A 484 18.01 14.35 -7.36
CA VAL A 484 16.83 15.15 -7.71
C VAL A 484 15.68 14.85 -6.73
N GLY A 485 14.88 15.87 -6.41
CA GLY A 485 13.82 15.77 -5.39
C GLY A 485 12.40 15.64 -5.93
N ASP A 486 12.22 15.84 -7.24
CA ASP A 486 10.94 15.85 -7.96
C ASP A 486 10.55 14.48 -8.54
N VAL A 487 11.47 13.52 -8.54
CA VAL A 487 11.24 12.13 -8.97
C VAL A 487 10.55 11.36 -7.85
N PRO A 488 9.36 10.76 -8.07
CA PRO A 488 8.73 9.93 -7.06
C PRO A 488 9.57 8.68 -6.74
N VAL A 489 9.79 8.47 -5.45
CA VAL A 489 10.59 7.35 -4.92
C VAL A 489 9.87 6.71 -3.75
N TRP A 490 9.95 5.39 -3.66
CA TRP A 490 9.53 4.62 -2.51
C TRP A 490 10.71 3.83 -1.95
N LEU A 491 10.83 3.84 -0.63
CA LEU A 491 11.77 3.01 0.10
C LEU A 491 10.97 2.12 1.04
N ASP A 492 11.17 0.81 0.91
CA ASP A 492 10.48 -0.20 1.72
C ASP A 492 8.95 0.00 1.72
N GLY A 493 8.38 0.28 0.54
CA GLY A 493 6.94 0.53 0.32
C GLY A 493 6.43 1.91 0.72
N ALA A 494 7.23 2.76 1.37
CA ALA A 494 6.83 4.10 1.80
C ALA A 494 7.32 5.18 0.82
N ARG A 495 6.41 6.06 0.39
CA ARG A 495 6.76 7.20 -0.47
C ARG A 495 7.68 8.16 0.28
N ILE A 496 8.77 8.54 -0.36
CA ILE A 496 9.74 9.48 0.19
C ILE A 496 9.36 10.91 -0.21
N ALA A 497 9.20 11.78 0.80
CA ALA A 497 8.82 13.17 0.58
C ALA A 497 9.95 14.00 -0.08
N ASN A 498 11.22 13.73 0.27
CA ASN A 498 12.37 14.42 -0.30
C ASN A 498 13.56 13.47 -0.54
N PRO A 499 13.61 12.81 -1.71
CA PRO A 499 14.69 11.89 -2.08
C PRO A 499 16.09 12.51 -2.04
N ALA A 500 16.18 13.84 -2.21
CA ALA A 500 17.45 14.58 -2.21
C ALA A 500 18.09 14.75 -0.83
N SER A 501 17.34 14.49 0.24
CA SER A 501 17.81 14.60 1.63
C SER A 501 17.62 13.34 2.47
N THR A 502 16.73 12.43 2.08
CA THR A 502 16.53 11.15 2.79
C THR A 502 17.66 10.19 2.46
N GLY A 503 18.26 9.56 3.47
CA GLY A 503 19.33 8.57 3.27
C GLY A 503 18.87 7.12 3.30
N LEU A 504 19.73 6.24 2.80
CA LEU A 504 19.56 4.79 2.86
C LEU A 504 19.98 4.25 4.22
N SER A 505 19.47 3.07 4.57
CA SER A 505 19.72 2.41 5.87
C SER A 505 21.13 1.82 6.01
N GLY A 506 21.86 1.65 4.90
CA GLY A 506 23.14 0.91 4.86
C GLY A 506 22.98 -0.62 4.85
N GLY A 507 21.76 -1.14 5.03
CA GLY A 507 21.39 -2.53 4.81
C GLY A 507 20.81 -2.76 3.41
N TYR A 508 20.24 -3.95 3.20
CA TYR A 508 19.36 -4.18 2.04
C TYR A 508 18.02 -3.50 2.27
N GLN A 509 17.47 -2.93 1.20
CA GLN A 509 16.17 -2.25 1.16
C GLN A 509 15.49 -2.54 -0.18
N ILE A 510 14.18 -2.32 -0.24
CA ILE A 510 13.47 -2.25 -1.51
C ILE A 510 13.39 -0.80 -1.95
N LEU A 511 13.93 -0.52 -3.13
CA LEU A 511 13.92 0.81 -3.73
C LEU A 511 13.09 0.79 -5.01
N THR A 512 12.14 1.72 -5.10
CA THR A 512 11.34 1.96 -6.30
C THR A 512 11.49 3.40 -6.75
N ILE A 513 11.69 3.59 -8.05
CA ILE A 513 11.83 4.89 -8.69
C ILE A 513 10.84 4.95 -9.86
N ASP A 514 10.02 6.01 -9.87
CA ASP A 514 9.18 6.40 -11.00
C ASP A 514 9.89 7.54 -11.73
N SER A 515 10.43 7.26 -12.91
CA SER A 515 11.26 8.19 -13.66
C SER A 515 10.52 8.94 -14.76
N ARG A 516 9.18 8.81 -14.81
CA ARG A 516 8.36 9.51 -15.80
C ARG A 516 8.45 11.03 -15.57
N GLN A 517 8.80 11.78 -16.61
CA GLN A 517 8.84 13.24 -16.55
C GLN A 517 7.43 13.82 -16.47
N THR A 518 7.17 14.80 -15.60
CA THR A 518 5.86 15.47 -15.51
C THR A 518 5.48 16.23 -16.79
N GLU A 519 6.47 16.61 -17.61
CA GLU A 519 6.29 17.31 -18.89
C GLU A 519 6.28 16.40 -20.13
N ASN A 520 6.78 15.16 -20.02
CA ASN A 520 6.76 14.13 -21.07
C ASN A 520 6.51 12.74 -20.45
N ALA A 521 5.36 12.55 -19.81
CA ALA A 521 5.03 11.36 -19.00
C ALA A 521 5.15 10.02 -19.74
N ASN A 522 5.25 10.05 -21.08
CA ASN A 522 5.35 8.86 -21.94
C ASN A 522 6.80 8.50 -22.36
N ALA A 523 7.82 9.29 -22.02
CA ALA A 523 9.21 8.98 -22.36
C ALA A 523 9.95 8.39 -21.15
N GLY A 524 10.50 7.18 -21.28
CA GLY A 524 11.38 6.59 -20.29
C GLY A 524 12.77 7.23 -20.30
N VAL A 525 13.48 7.14 -19.17
CA VAL A 525 14.89 7.52 -19.06
C VAL A 525 15.77 6.43 -19.67
N PRO A 526 16.58 6.74 -20.68
CA PRO A 526 17.47 5.76 -21.27
C PRO A 526 18.55 5.36 -20.26
N VAL A 527 18.67 4.06 -20.01
CA VAL A 527 19.66 3.43 -19.13
C VAL A 527 20.47 2.43 -19.94
N ARG A 528 21.79 2.37 -19.70
CA ARG A 528 22.68 1.44 -20.39
C ARG A 528 23.56 0.61 -19.46
N ALA A 529 23.60 0.91 -18.17
CA ALA A 529 24.50 0.23 -17.26
C ALA A 529 24.06 0.31 -15.79
N LEU A 530 24.50 -0.67 -15.01
CA LEU A 530 24.45 -0.66 -13.55
C LEU A 530 25.78 -0.16 -12.98
N GLY A 531 25.68 0.55 -11.86
CA GLY A 531 26.85 1.02 -11.12
C GLY A 531 27.66 2.07 -11.86
N THR A 532 27.04 2.91 -12.69
CA THR A 532 27.69 4.08 -13.33
C THR A 532 26.80 5.32 -13.29
N LYS A 533 27.42 6.50 -13.33
CA LYS A 533 26.78 7.83 -13.50
C LYS A 533 26.79 8.36 -14.91
N THR A 534 27.90 8.13 -15.60
CA THR A 534 28.29 8.85 -16.80
C THR A 534 28.91 7.91 -17.81
N ASP A 535 28.96 8.41 -19.03
CA ASP A 535 29.47 7.74 -20.22
C ASP A 535 30.97 7.38 -20.16
N ASP A 536 31.71 7.89 -19.17
CA ASP A 536 33.17 7.82 -19.08
C ASP A 536 33.70 6.76 -18.11
N GLY A 537 32.85 6.03 -17.38
CA GLY A 537 33.31 4.98 -16.45
C GLY A 537 34.08 5.49 -15.21
N TYR A 538 34.32 6.81 -15.06
CA TYR A 538 35.03 7.39 -13.89
C TYR A 538 34.22 7.42 -12.61
N ASN A 539 32.90 7.28 -12.75
CA ASN A 539 31.95 7.46 -11.66
C ASN A 539 31.15 6.18 -11.48
N CYS A 540 31.80 5.12 -10.98
CA CYS A 540 31.19 3.80 -10.81
C CYS A 540 31.35 3.22 -9.39
N GLY A 541 30.61 2.15 -9.12
CA GLY A 541 30.71 1.35 -7.88
C GLY A 541 30.01 1.93 -6.65
N GLY A 542 30.01 1.17 -5.54
CA GLY A 542 29.37 1.53 -4.27
C GLY A 542 28.00 0.87 -4.00
N GLN A 543 27.54 0.01 -4.91
CA GLN A 543 26.23 -0.64 -4.87
C GLN A 543 26.35 -2.15 -4.70
N VAL A 544 25.32 -2.72 -4.09
CA VAL A 544 25.06 -4.16 -4.10
C VAL A 544 23.62 -4.39 -4.50
N TYR A 545 23.42 -5.28 -5.47
CA TYR A 545 22.11 -5.63 -6.00
C TYR A 545 21.76 -7.07 -5.71
N GLY A 546 20.60 -7.29 -5.11
CA GLY A 546 19.99 -8.62 -5.04
C GLY A 546 19.24 -8.93 -6.34
N GLU A 547 18.27 -8.09 -6.67
CA GLU A 547 17.39 -8.29 -7.81
C GLU A 547 16.92 -6.93 -8.34
N ILE A 548 16.77 -6.81 -9.66
CA ILE A 548 16.46 -5.56 -10.34
C ILE A 548 15.44 -5.85 -11.44
N LEU A 549 14.33 -5.10 -11.43
CA LEU A 549 13.31 -5.09 -12.47
C LEU A 549 13.25 -3.69 -13.07
N LEU A 550 13.54 -3.57 -14.37
CA LEU A 550 13.44 -2.34 -15.12
C LEU A 550 12.26 -2.44 -16.09
N PHE A 551 11.33 -1.49 -16.03
CA PHE A 551 10.13 -1.46 -16.87
C PHE A 551 10.25 -0.32 -17.87
N SER A 552 9.97 -0.62 -19.13
CA SER A 552 9.77 0.41 -20.18
C SER A 552 8.32 0.79 -20.36
N ASP A 553 7.41 -0.06 -19.91
CA ASP A 553 5.97 0.19 -19.84
C ASP A 553 5.58 0.77 -18.47
N ASP A 554 4.39 1.36 -18.42
CA ASP A 554 3.79 1.79 -17.17
C ASP A 554 3.26 0.59 -16.39
N ILE A 555 3.43 0.61 -15.07
CA ILE A 555 2.82 -0.33 -14.13
C ILE A 555 1.84 0.41 -13.22
N THR A 556 0.79 -0.28 -12.77
CA THR A 556 -0.18 0.26 -11.82
C THR A 556 0.39 0.30 -10.40
N SER A 557 -0.24 1.05 -9.50
CA SER A 557 0.15 1.08 -8.09
C SER A 557 0.03 -0.29 -7.41
N VAL A 558 -0.97 -1.09 -7.80
CA VAL A 558 -1.13 -2.49 -7.36
C VAL A 558 0.04 -3.35 -7.86
N GLN A 559 0.39 -3.27 -9.14
CA GLN A 559 1.52 -4.01 -9.71
C GLN A 559 2.85 -3.62 -9.05
N ARG A 560 3.10 -2.32 -8.87
CA ARG A 560 4.27 -1.81 -8.15
C ARG A 560 4.39 -2.44 -6.76
N LEU A 561 3.34 -2.32 -5.93
CA LEU A 561 3.35 -2.88 -4.59
C LEU A 561 3.46 -4.40 -4.57
N ALA A 562 2.88 -5.09 -5.55
CA ALA A 562 2.99 -6.53 -5.67
C ALA A 562 4.44 -6.97 -5.94
N VAL A 563 5.16 -6.25 -6.82
CA VAL A 563 6.59 -6.50 -7.07
C VAL A 563 7.43 -6.18 -5.83
N GLU A 564 7.17 -5.07 -5.14
CA GLU A 564 7.87 -4.73 -3.89
C GLU A 564 7.66 -5.80 -2.80
N ALA A 565 6.42 -6.25 -2.63
CA ALA A 565 6.04 -7.33 -1.73
C ALA A 565 6.73 -8.64 -2.08
N TYR A 566 6.74 -9.02 -3.36
CA TYR A 566 7.47 -10.19 -3.85
C TYR A 566 8.95 -10.15 -3.47
N LEU A 567 9.62 -9.04 -3.77
CA LEU A 567 11.04 -8.86 -3.46
C LEU A 567 11.27 -8.90 -1.95
N ALA A 568 10.42 -8.23 -1.16
CA ALA A 568 10.52 -8.21 0.29
C ALA A 568 10.35 -9.61 0.91
N ALA A 569 9.40 -10.40 0.42
CA ALA A 569 9.16 -11.78 0.84
C ALA A 569 10.34 -12.70 0.46
N LYS A 570 10.77 -12.66 -0.80
CA LYS A 570 11.86 -13.50 -1.32
C LYS A 570 13.20 -13.20 -0.63
N TRP A 571 13.55 -11.92 -0.55
CA TRP A 571 14.85 -11.49 -0.04
C TRP A 571 14.87 -11.28 1.46
N ARG A 572 13.72 -11.39 2.15
CA ARG A 572 13.58 -11.17 3.59
C ARG A 572 14.24 -9.88 4.07
N VAL A 573 14.03 -8.80 3.31
CA VAL A 573 14.64 -7.48 3.55
C VAL A 573 14.35 -7.00 4.98
N PRO A 574 15.36 -6.79 5.84
CA PRO A 574 15.13 -6.45 7.24
C PRO A 574 14.24 -5.21 7.43
N GLY A 575 13.18 -5.33 8.24
CA GLY A 575 12.26 -4.22 8.50
C GLY A 575 11.20 -4.00 7.41
N TYR A 576 11.27 -4.76 6.32
CA TYR A 576 10.25 -4.79 5.27
C TYR A 576 9.83 -6.22 4.89
N ASP A 577 10.40 -7.26 5.51
CA ASP A 577 10.15 -8.63 5.12
C ASP A 577 8.70 -9.06 5.39
N LEU A 578 8.09 -9.64 4.36
CA LEU A 578 6.78 -10.26 4.48
C LEU A 578 6.93 -11.61 5.16
N ALA A 579 6.87 -11.57 6.49
CA ALA A 579 6.98 -12.74 7.33
C ALA A 579 5.68 -13.00 8.10
N VAL A 580 5.26 -14.27 8.12
CA VAL A 580 4.07 -14.69 8.87
C VAL A 580 4.43 -14.91 10.34
N GLY A 581 3.74 -14.18 11.22
CA GLY A 581 3.87 -14.33 12.67
C GLY A 581 2.58 -14.80 13.34
N ASN A 582 1.43 -14.37 12.83
CA ASN A 582 0.12 -14.62 13.42
C ASN A 582 -0.94 -14.69 12.30
N VAL A 583 -1.12 -15.88 11.72
CA VAL A 583 -2.16 -16.17 10.73
C VAL A 583 -2.89 -17.43 11.16
N THR A 584 -4.21 -17.38 11.19
CA THR A 584 -5.06 -18.54 11.43
C THR A 584 -6.03 -18.66 10.27
N VAL A 585 -6.11 -19.83 9.64
CA VAL A 585 -7.02 -20.09 8.52
C VAL A 585 -8.14 -21.02 9.00
N GLU A 586 -9.39 -20.53 8.96
CA GLU A 586 -10.60 -21.31 9.22
C GLU A 586 -10.83 -22.35 8.10
N GLU A 587 -11.64 -23.37 8.36
CA GLU A 587 -12.05 -24.33 7.33
C GLU A 587 -12.76 -23.58 6.18
N GLY A 588 -12.34 -23.84 4.94
CA GLY A 588 -12.84 -23.14 3.75
C GLY A 588 -12.15 -21.81 3.43
N GLY A 589 -11.31 -21.28 4.34
CA GLY A 589 -10.45 -20.14 4.08
C GLY A 589 -9.14 -20.52 3.39
N ALA A 590 -8.44 -19.53 2.82
CA ALA A 590 -7.14 -19.75 2.16
C ALA A 590 -6.10 -18.69 2.52
N PHE A 591 -4.89 -19.13 2.89
CA PHE A 591 -3.70 -18.28 2.88
C PHE A 591 -2.86 -18.63 1.65
N SER A 592 -2.62 -17.66 0.76
CA SER A 592 -1.95 -17.89 -0.52
C SER A 592 -0.47 -17.54 -0.46
N ALA A 593 0.36 -18.49 -0.90
CA ALA A 593 1.81 -18.36 -1.04
C ALA A 593 2.25 -19.18 -2.26
N PRO A 594 2.10 -18.67 -3.49
CA PRO A 594 2.30 -19.48 -4.69
C PRO A 594 3.76 -19.86 -4.89
N GLU A 595 4.01 -21.15 -5.13
CA GLU A 595 5.34 -21.74 -5.31
C GLU A 595 6.12 -21.10 -6.46
N SER A 596 5.42 -20.63 -7.50
CA SER A 596 6.00 -19.95 -8.66
C SER A 596 6.77 -18.68 -8.31
N LEU A 597 6.37 -17.99 -7.24
CA LEU A 597 7.06 -16.82 -6.70
C LEU A 597 7.85 -17.14 -5.44
N PHE A 598 7.32 -18.02 -4.60
CA PHE A 598 7.88 -18.40 -3.31
C PHE A 598 8.17 -19.90 -3.27
N PRO A 599 9.22 -20.39 -3.94
CA PRO A 599 9.51 -21.83 -4.04
C PRO A 599 9.81 -22.50 -2.69
N ASN A 600 10.10 -21.71 -1.65
CA ASN A 600 10.28 -22.20 -0.28
C ASN A 600 9.10 -21.83 0.64
N GLY A 601 8.04 -21.21 0.13
CA GLY A 601 6.95 -20.64 0.92
C GLY A 601 7.27 -19.26 1.50
N ILE A 602 6.28 -18.69 2.20
CA ILE A 602 6.43 -17.39 2.87
C ILE A 602 7.23 -17.54 4.16
N GLY A 603 8.11 -16.58 4.41
CA GLY A 603 8.99 -16.60 5.56
C GLY A 603 8.31 -16.63 6.92
N LEU A 604 8.77 -17.46 7.86
CA LEU A 604 8.36 -17.37 9.27
C LEU A 604 8.95 -16.12 9.94
N ASN A 605 8.18 -15.47 10.80
CA ASN A 605 8.67 -14.39 11.65
C ASN A 605 9.75 -14.92 12.61
N ARG A 606 10.77 -14.10 12.86
CA ARG A 606 11.91 -14.39 13.73
C ARG A 606 11.55 -14.37 15.22
N SER A 607 10.40 -13.83 15.59
CA SER A 607 9.86 -13.89 16.95
C SER A 607 8.42 -14.35 16.90
N LEU A 608 8.19 -15.58 17.34
CA LEU A 608 6.88 -16.20 17.42
C LEU A 608 6.53 -16.38 18.89
N THR A 609 5.36 -15.89 19.30
CA THR A 609 4.90 -15.98 20.69
C THR A 609 3.53 -16.62 20.72
N PHE A 610 3.42 -17.70 21.48
CA PHE A 610 2.19 -18.47 21.64
C PHE A 610 1.83 -18.53 23.12
N THR A 611 0.54 -18.65 23.42
CA THR A 611 0.08 -18.96 24.77
C THR A 611 -0.54 -20.35 24.75
N ALA A 612 -0.05 -21.26 25.59
CA ALA A 612 -0.60 -22.60 25.73
C ALA A 612 -1.27 -22.72 27.11
N ASP A 613 -2.51 -23.18 27.14
CA ASP A 613 -3.22 -23.41 28.39
C ASP A 613 -2.65 -24.60 29.17
N GLY A 614 -3.12 -24.79 30.40
CA GLY A 614 -2.65 -25.85 31.27
C GLY A 614 -3.05 -27.26 30.86
N ILE A 615 -3.89 -27.43 29.85
CA ILE A 615 -4.52 -28.71 29.46
C ILE A 615 -4.12 -29.20 28.07
N GLY A 616 -3.49 -28.36 27.24
CA GLY A 616 -2.94 -28.74 25.93
C GLY A 616 -3.28 -27.81 24.77
N ALA A 617 -4.21 -26.87 24.93
CA ALA A 617 -4.66 -26.00 23.84
C ALA A 617 -3.74 -24.79 23.69
N VAL A 618 -3.49 -24.38 22.45
CA VAL A 618 -2.73 -23.16 22.13
C VAL A 618 -3.73 -22.09 21.71
N SER A 619 -3.66 -20.91 22.33
CA SER A 619 -4.38 -19.72 21.87
C SER A 619 -3.68 -19.17 20.63
N ASP A 620 -4.46 -18.90 19.59
CA ASP A 620 -4.03 -18.33 18.30
C ASP A 620 -2.79 -19.05 17.72
N PRO A 621 -2.87 -20.38 17.48
CA PRO A 621 -1.78 -21.09 16.83
C PRO A 621 -1.58 -20.55 15.40
N LEU A 622 -0.35 -20.61 14.89
CA LEU A 622 -0.10 -20.28 13.48
C LEU A 622 -0.64 -21.41 12.60
N GLN A 623 -1.77 -21.17 11.93
CA GLN A 623 -2.42 -22.14 11.05
C GLN A 623 -2.47 -21.58 9.63
N LEU A 624 -1.60 -22.09 8.76
CA LEU A 624 -1.41 -21.58 7.40
C LEU A 624 -2.22 -22.32 6.33
N GLY A 625 -3.04 -23.30 6.73
CA GLY A 625 -3.76 -24.18 5.81
C GLY A 625 -2.79 -24.89 4.85
N ASP A 626 -3.07 -24.82 3.55
CA ASP A 626 -2.27 -25.43 2.49
C ASP A 626 -1.03 -24.62 2.07
N ALA A 627 -0.78 -23.46 2.70
CA ALA A 627 0.42 -22.69 2.39
C ALA A 627 1.70 -23.36 2.92
N GLU A 628 2.79 -23.14 2.19
CA GLU A 628 4.14 -23.50 2.64
C GLU A 628 4.81 -22.30 3.34
N ALA A 629 5.69 -22.62 4.28
CA ALA A 629 6.46 -21.62 5.02
C ALA A 629 7.96 -21.87 4.92
N ASP A 630 8.75 -20.80 4.99
CA ASP A 630 10.21 -20.84 5.00
C ASP A 630 10.80 -20.46 6.36
N ALA A 631 11.61 -21.34 6.93
CA ALA A 631 12.21 -21.17 8.26
C ALA A 631 13.73 -20.90 8.25
N TYR A 632 14.28 -20.52 7.09
CA TYR A 632 15.73 -20.37 6.88
C TYR A 632 16.45 -19.45 7.88
N LEU A 633 15.85 -18.30 8.22
CA LEU A 633 16.50 -17.25 9.03
C LEU A 633 16.69 -17.60 10.50
N GLY A 634 15.99 -18.61 11.01
CA GLY A 634 15.96 -18.85 12.45
C GLY A 634 15.21 -17.76 13.21
N GLY A 635 15.06 -17.99 14.51
CA GLY A 635 14.28 -17.10 15.36
C GLY A 635 14.13 -17.60 16.79
N THR A 636 13.27 -16.93 17.53
CA THR A 636 12.85 -17.33 18.86
C THR A 636 11.38 -17.72 18.84
N ILE A 637 11.08 -18.91 19.36
CA ILE A 637 9.73 -19.34 19.68
C ILE A 637 9.57 -19.23 21.19
N ILE A 638 8.58 -18.45 21.62
CA ILE A 638 8.20 -18.26 23.02
C ILE A 638 6.86 -18.94 23.24
N VAL A 639 6.79 -19.86 24.20
CA VAL A 639 5.53 -20.47 24.65
C VAL A 639 5.25 -20.02 26.07
N ASN A 640 4.21 -19.20 26.23
CA ASN A 640 3.72 -18.73 27.51
C ASN A 640 2.75 -19.75 28.09
N PHE A 641 2.97 -20.15 29.34
CA PHE A 641 1.99 -20.94 30.09
C PHE A 641 1.39 -20.08 31.20
N PRO A 642 0.09 -19.78 31.19
CA PRO A 642 -0.56 -18.97 32.21
C PRO A 642 -0.70 -19.73 33.54
N THR A 643 -0.51 -21.06 33.54
CA THR A 643 -0.49 -21.90 34.72
C THR A 643 0.93 -22.19 35.19
N ALA A 644 1.12 -22.24 36.51
CA ALA A 644 2.37 -22.71 37.12
C ALA A 644 2.62 -24.23 36.91
N LYS A 645 1.61 -24.97 36.44
CA LYS A 645 1.68 -26.43 36.23
C LYS A 645 1.10 -26.83 34.86
N PRO A 646 1.78 -26.50 33.74
CA PRO A 646 1.35 -26.97 32.44
C PRO A 646 1.46 -28.50 32.35
N LYS A 647 0.51 -29.15 31.68
CA LYS A 647 0.53 -30.60 31.45
C LYS A 647 1.67 -30.96 30.50
N ALA A 648 2.38 -32.06 30.73
CA ALA A 648 3.33 -32.56 29.74
C ALA A 648 2.58 -33.09 28.51
N GLY A 649 3.03 -32.72 27.30
CA GLY A 649 2.39 -33.14 26.05
C GLY A 649 2.94 -32.40 24.83
N ALA A 650 2.42 -32.76 23.66
CA ALA A 650 2.68 -32.08 22.41
C ALA A 650 1.70 -30.92 22.23
N TYR A 651 2.23 -29.72 21.95
CA TYR A 651 1.46 -28.51 21.71
C TYR A 651 1.68 -28.07 20.27
N ARG A 652 0.64 -28.13 19.43
CA ARG A 652 0.74 -27.71 18.03
C ARG A 652 0.67 -26.19 17.95
N ILE A 653 1.84 -25.56 17.79
CA ILE A 653 1.99 -24.10 17.70
C ILE A 653 2.01 -23.58 16.26
N ILE A 654 2.42 -24.42 15.30
CA ILE A 654 2.47 -24.10 13.87
C ILE A 654 1.91 -25.29 13.09
N SER A 655 1.05 -25.01 12.12
CA SER A 655 0.52 -25.96 11.14
C SER A 655 0.58 -25.33 9.76
N ALA A 656 1.18 -26.03 8.80
CA ALA A 656 1.35 -25.61 7.41
C ALA A 656 1.42 -26.87 6.54
N LYS A 657 1.25 -26.75 5.23
CA LYS A 657 1.47 -27.85 4.30
C LYS A 657 2.91 -28.38 4.39
N LYS A 658 3.88 -27.46 4.47
CA LYS A 658 5.30 -27.77 4.61
C LYS A 658 6.05 -26.58 5.24
N ILE A 659 7.06 -26.89 6.06
CA ILE A 659 8.03 -25.91 6.56
C ILE A 659 9.38 -26.21 5.92
N ASN A 660 9.80 -25.39 4.96
CA ASN A 660 11.05 -25.54 4.23
C ASN A 660 12.23 -24.96 5.03
N ARG A 661 13.42 -25.54 4.81
CA ARG A 661 14.72 -25.04 5.32
C ARG A 661 14.78 -24.81 6.84
N LEU A 662 13.97 -25.51 7.62
CA LEU A 662 14.03 -25.47 9.08
C LEU A 662 15.33 -26.11 9.60
N ASP A 663 16.17 -25.29 10.19
CA ASP A 663 17.35 -25.71 10.94
C ASP A 663 17.13 -25.46 12.44
N PRO A 664 16.83 -26.49 13.25
CA PRO A 664 16.61 -26.34 14.69
C PRO A 664 17.74 -25.61 15.43
N SER A 665 18.98 -25.65 14.94
CA SER A 665 20.12 -24.98 15.58
C SER A 665 20.05 -23.44 15.46
N LYS A 666 19.31 -22.93 14.46
CA LYS A 666 19.05 -21.50 14.27
C LYS A 666 17.83 -21.00 15.07
N TRP A 667 17.11 -21.90 15.75
CA TRP A 667 15.90 -21.56 16.51
C TRP A 667 16.10 -21.73 18.02
N THR A 668 15.81 -20.66 18.76
CA THR A 668 15.77 -20.69 20.22
C THR A 668 14.35 -20.94 20.71
N LEU A 669 14.16 -21.97 21.53
CA LEU A 669 12.89 -22.23 22.19
C LEU A 669 12.94 -21.66 23.63
N ARG A 670 11.92 -20.88 24.02
CA ARG A 670 11.81 -20.25 25.35
C ARG A 670 10.43 -20.45 25.94
N THR A 671 10.36 -20.45 27.26
CA THR A 671 9.12 -20.32 28.03
C THR A 671 9.24 -19.12 28.97
N THR A 672 8.13 -18.50 29.34
CA THR A 672 8.13 -17.52 30.46
C THR A 672 8.46 -18.18 31.79
N GLU A 673 8.78 -17.39 32.82
CA GLU A 673 9.06 -17.91 34.16
C GLU A 673 7.86 -18.69 34.71
N LEU A 674 8.11 -19.93 35.13
CA LEU A 674 7.11 -20.83 35.71
C LEU A 674 7.28 -20.92 37.23
N ASN A 675 7.25 -19.81 37.97
CA ASN A 675 7.34 -19.76 39.44
C ASN A 675 8.31 -20.79 40.05
N GLY A 676 9.57 -20.80 39.59
CA GLY A 676 10.62 -21.71 40.07
C GLY A 676 10.69 -23.08 39.40
N ARG A 677 9.93 -23.33 38.33
CA ARG A 677 9.97 -24.57 37.52
C ARG A 677 10.55 -24.31 36.13
N LYS A 678 10.99 -25.38 35.45
CA LYS A 678 11.51 -25.34 34.07
C LYS A 678 10.66 -26.22 33.17
N ALA A 679 10.15 -25.68 32.07
CA ALA A 679 9.62 -26.46 30.96
C ALA A 679 10.71 -26.58 29.89
N LYS A 680 10.89 -27.79 29.34
CA LYS A 680 11.82 -28.05 28.24
C LYS A 680 11.01 -28.22 26.97
N LEU A 681 11.19 -27.30 26.03
CA LEU A 681 10.65 -27.43 24.68
C LEU A 681 11.66 -28.20 23.82
N VAL A 682 11.16 -29.11 22.99
CA VAL A 682 11.95 -29.90 22.04
C VAL A 682 11.23 -29.95 20.70
N TRP A 683 12.01 -29.97 19.61
CA TRP A 683 11.46 -30.25 18.28
C TRP A 683 11.16 -31.73 18.16
N GLU A 684 9.96 -32.06 17.68
CA GLU A 684 9.58 -33.42 17.27
C GLU A 684 9.27 -33.38 15.78
N LYS A 685 10.03 -34.14 14.99
CA LYS A 685 9.73 -34.33 13.56
C LYS A 685 8.65 -35.39 13.43
N ASN A 686 7.67 -35.16 12.56
CA ASN A 686 6.68 -36.19 12.28
C ASN A 686 7.19 -37.09 11.14
N ALA A 687 6.41 -38.10 10.74
CA ALA A 687 6.81 -39.03 9.68
C ALA A 687 6.98 -38.36 8.30
N ALA A 688 6.43 -37.15 8.11
CA ALA A 688 6.57 -36.36 6.90
C ALA A 688 7.78 -35.40 6.93
N GLY A 689 8.55 -35.38 8.03
CA GLY A 689 9.72 -34.52 8.23
C GLY A 689 9.47 -33.42 9.25
#